data_AF-A0A1Q9C215-F1
#
_entry.id   AF-A0A1Q9C215-F1
#
_cell.length_a   1.000
_cell.length_b   1.000
_cell.length_c   1.000
_cell.angle_alpha   90.00
_cell.angle_beta   90.00
_cell.angle_gamma   90.00
#
_symmetry.space_group_name_H-M   'P 1'
#
loop_
_entity.id
_entity.type
_entity.pdbx_description
1 polymer ?
#
loop_
_entity_poly.entity_id
_entity_poly.type
_entity_poly.pdbx_seq_one_letter_code
_entity_poly.pdbx_strand_id
1 'polypeptide(L)'
;MESSPSEETGPTFGHSKLGPLDNNLVLNWTKGAAPAVGERILMHGRVLDEMGRPVRNTLIEIWQANAGGRYRHKKDTYFAPLDPNFGGCGRTVTDENGYYEFLTVRPGAYPWPNGGNDWRPMHIHISIYGNSFGQRLITQMYFEGDPLINHCPIAATIKDRSQLDRLVAPLDFSKSRPLDFLAYKFKLDILIETPSQTAGPYVHIGLMPTYAGNAGYYDEEIGTTPIQGDVKGDIIEIVGSVYDGTGWAMRDALIESWQCDAGGIFPGTEGADPAFTGHCRFAADADSGEFTLRTVKPGRYKGRGGVESAPHISLWVVSRGINIGLNTRLYLEDEDNSKDPLLNRIEQRHRVETLVAKKTGEGKYRFDIRLQGEGVGLFDADTAETAAEAIETAEIDLDDIARGMSQDGVPVPRLVDQLKAVAPDNVVHKGATSQDVMDTALALTLREASDLLSQRLVALYRSFEDVEKRFGDEPLMGRTRMQAATKIKVRDRVQTWRLPLNDHLARLSELRPRVEKVQIGGASGDRKALGQKADRVVAEIAAALRLAPTDKAWHATRDGVAEYAGYLSLVSGTLGKFGQDVALMTQQGIEEITLSGGGGSSAMPHKKNPVGAELLVTLAQFNAVQVSAMHHSVVHEQERSGKAWTLEWMVLPQMLMATARAIAVAHTICESIDHIGSVQS
;
A
#
# COMPACT_ATOMS: atom_id res chain seq x y z
N MET A 1 2.12 -12.07 25.49
CA MET A 1 3.48 -12.22 26.06
C MET A 1 3.60 -11.15 27.14
N GLU A 2 4.28 -11.41 28.27
CA GLU A 2 4.76 -10.29 29.08
C GLU A 2 5.93 -9.65 28.31
N SER A 3 5.88 -8.32 28.17
CA SER A 3 6.91 -7.52 27.51
C SER A 3 8.21 -7.54 28.32
N SER A 4 9.36 -7.53 27.63
CA SER A 4 10.66 -7.50 28.31
C SER A 4 11.03 -6.07 28.73
N PRO A 5 11.87 -5.85 29.76
CA PRO A 5 12.35 -4.52 30.12
C PRO A 5 12.90 -3.67 28.97
N SER A 6 13.55 -4.27 27.96
CA SER A 6 14.00 -3.54 26.76
C SER A 6 12.85 -3.05 25.86
N GLU A 7 11.66 -3.62 26.01
CA GLU A 7 10.41 -3.28 25.30
C GLU A 7 9.42 -2.48 26.16
N GLU A 8 9.63 -2.42 27.48
CA GLU A 8 8.82 -1.66 28.44
C GLU A 8 9.47 -0.34 28.86
N THR A 9 10.78 -0.21 28.70
CA THR A 9 11.55 1.01 28.99
C THR A 9 11.93 1.74 27.71
N GLY A 10 12.20 3.03 27.82
CA GLY A 10 12.67 3.85 26.72
C GLY A 10 13.55 4.99 27.22
N PRO A 11 14.18 5.73 26.30
CA PRO A 11 14.99 6.88 26.66
C PRO A 11 14.18 7.95 27.38
N THR A 12 14.77 8.56 28.39
CA THR A 12 14.19 9.70 29.11
C THR A 12 14.91 10.98 28.73
N PHE A 13 14.14 12.00 28.40
CA PHE A 13 14.65 13.31 27.97
C PHE A 13 14.20 14.37 28.97
N GLY A 14 15.15 14.99 29.66
CA GLY A 14 14.87 16.08 30.60
C GLY A 14 14.77 17.42 29.89
N HIS A 15 13.95 18.34 30.42
CA HIS A 15 13.81 19.71 29.90
C HIS A 15 15.14 20.48 29.86
N SER A 16 16.10 20.15 30.72
CA SER A 16 17.41 20.82 30.77
C SER A 16 18.31 20.55 29.57
N LYS A 17 18.00 19.56 28.73
CA LYS A 17 18.76 19.22 27.52
C LYS A 17 18.32 20.02 26.28
N LEU A 18 17.27 20.82 26.39
CA LEU A 18 16.70 21.59 25.28
C LEU A 18 17.01 23.08 25.41
N GLY A 19 17.31 23.73 24.29
CA GLY A 19 17.51 25.17 24.23
C GLY A 19 16.20 25.94 24.42
N PRO A 20 16.25 27.18 24.93
CA PRO A 20 15.06 27.98 25.23
C PRO A 20 14.23 28.35 23.99
N LEU A 21 14.80 28.23 22.79
CA LEU A 21 14.13 28.50 21.52
C LEU A 21 13.80 27.23 20.74
N ASP A 22 14.14 26.02 21.22
CA ASP A 22 14.06 24.79 20.41
C ASP A 22 12.63 24.47 19.91
N ASN A 23 11.60 24.92 20.62
CA ASN A 23 10.19 24.80 20.23
C ASN A 23 9.62 26.05 19.51
N ASN A 24 10.45 27.07 19.27
CA ASN A 24 10.08 28.31 18.58
C ASN A 24 10.81 28.40 17.23
N LEU A 25 10.28 27.70 16.23
CA LEU A 25 10.81 27.63 14.87
C LEU A 25 10.80 28.99 14.15
N VAL A 26 10.05 29.97 14.67
CA VAL A 26 10.11 31.34 14.15
C VAL A 26 11.46 31.98 14.43
N LEU A 27 12.14 31.60 15.52
CA LEU A 27 13.37 32.27 15.99
C LEU A 27 14.56 31.35 16.20
N ASN A 28 14.38 30.03 16.25
CA ASN A 28 15.42 29.09 16.66
C ASN A 28 16.62 29.09 15.71
N TRP A 29 16.38 29.10 14.40
CA TRP A 29 17.41 29.06 13.39
C TRP A 29 18.35 30.27 13.42
N THR A 30 17.79 31.46 13.61
CA THR A 30 18.57 32.71 13.67
C THR A 30 18.99 33.06 15.10
N LYS A 31 18.68 32.19 16.07
CA LYS A 31 18.88 32.44 17.51
C LYS A 31 18.34 33.81 17.95
N GLY A 32 17.17 34.17 17.42
CA GLY A 32 16.48 35.43 17.71
C GLY A 32 16.88 36.65 16.86
N ALA A 33 17.84 36.53 15.94
CA ALA A 33 18.30 37.67 15.14
C ALA A 33 17.26 38.15 14.10
N ALA A 34 16.48 37.24 13.53
CA ALA A 34 15.41 37.57 12.58
C ALA A 34 14.30 36.49 12.57
N PRO A 35 13.02 36.88 12.49
CA PRO A 35 11.94 35.91 12.43
C PRO A 35 11.84 35.24 11.05
N ALA A 36 11.38 33.99 11.06
CA ALA A 36 10.93 33.29 9.86
C ALA A 36 9.78 34.03 9.15
N VAL A 37 9.73 33.89 7.83
CA VAL A 37 8.76 34.52 6.94
C VAL A 37 7.61 33.55 6.67
N GLY A 38 6.39 33.97 7.04
CA GLY A 38 5.18 33.21 6.82
C GLY A 38 4.09 33.55 7.83
N GLU A 39 2.91 32.96 7.64
CA GLU A 39 1.84 33.04 8.63
C GLU A 39 2.27 32.28 9.89
N ARG A 40 2.36 32.97 11.02
CA ARG A 40 2.75 32.34 12.29
C ARG A 40 1.61 31.48 12.82
N ILE A 41 1.95 30.31 13.34
CA ILE A 41 1.00 29.39 13.96
C ILE A 41 1.54 28.86 15.28
N LEU A 42 0.63 28.62 16.23
CA LEU A 42 0.89 27.83 17.42
C LEU A 42 0.32 26.43 17.22
N MET A 43 1.20 25.45 17.05
CA MET A 43 0.82 24.04 17.09
C MET A 43 0.86 23.58 18.54
N HIS A 44 -0.22 23.01 19.07
CA HIS A 44 -0.23 22.52 20.45
C HIS A 44 -1.11 21.29 20.62
N GLY A 45 -0.91 20.54 21.69
CA GLY A 45 -1.67 19.31 21.92
C GLY A 45 -1.37 18.65 23.25
N ARG A 46 -1.85 17.41 23.39
CA ARG A 46 -1.45 16.49 24.46
C ARG A 46 -1.09 15.14 23.86
N VAL A 47 -0.12 14.46 24.46
CA VAL A 47 0.19 13.06 24.18
C VAL A 47 -0.44 12.21 25.27
N LEU A 48 -1.34 11.32 24.87
CA LEU A 48 -2.03 10.40 25.76
C LEU A 48 -1.71 8.95 25.37
N ASP A 49 -1.64 8.06 26.36
CA ASP A 49 -1.56 6.63 26.10
C ASP A 49 -2.94 6.03 25.75
N GLU A 50 -2.98 4.73 25.45
CA GLU A 50 -4.21 4.01 25.07
C GLU A 50 -5.31 4.03 26.15
N MET A 51 -4.97 4.35 27.39
CA MET A 51 -5.89 4.47 28.52
C MET A 51 -6.28 5.94 28.79
N GLY A 52 -5.87 6.87 27.92
CA GLY A 52 -6.11 8.30 28.06
C GLY A 52 -5.24 8.98 29.12
N ARG A 53 -4.18 8.33 29.61
CA ARG A 53 -3.28 8.91 30.62
C ARG A 53 -2.20 9.76 29.95
N PRO A 54 -1.83 10.91 30.54
CA PRO A 54 -0.75 11.73 30.01
C PRO A 54 0.60 11.01 29.88
N VAL A 55 1.23 11.11 28.71
CA VAL A 55 2.62 10.72 28.50
C VAL A 55 3.50 11.93 28.79
N ARG A 56 4.00 12.00 30.03
CA ARG A 56 4.87 13.08 30.52
C ARG A 56 6.33 12.86 30.16
N ASN A 57 7.12 13.93 30.11
CA ASN A 57 8.56 13.90 29.86
C ASN A 57 8.96 13.16 28.57
N THR A 58 8.07 13.12 27.57
CA THR A 58 8.40 12.54 26.26
C THR A 58 8.90 13.60 25.30
N LEU A 59 9.94 13.26 24.54
CA LEU A 59 10.49 14.10 23.49
C LEU A 59 9.57 14.07 22.27
N ILE A 60 9.19 15.28 21.83
CA ILE A 60 8.49 15.52 20.58
C ILE A 60 9.42 16.33 19.69
N GLU A 61 9.60 15.85 18.48
CA GLU A 61 10.42 16.49 17.45
C GLU A 61 9.57 16.71 16.21
N ILE A 62 9.68 17.89 15.60
CA ILE A 62 8.95 18.22 14.40
C ILE A 62 9.89 18.67 13.29
N TRP A 63 9.47 18.44 12.04
CA TRP A 63 10.10 19.04 10.89
C TRP A 63 9.07 19.37 9.81
N GLN A 64 9.32 20.43 9.05
CA GLN A 64 8.39 20.95 8.06
C GLN A 64 9.10 21.78 6.98
N ALA A 65 8.40 21.97 5.87
CA ALA A 65 8.75 22.97 4.88
C ALA A 65 8.54 24.40 5.41
N ASN A 66 9.15 25.37 4.75
CA ASN A 66 8.82 26.79 4.94
C ASN A 66 7.45 27.15 4.35
N ALA A 67 7.04 28.41 4.48
CA ALA A 67 5.75 28.88 3.97
C ALA A 67 5.57 28.74 2.44
N GLY A 68 6.67 28.61 1.68
CA GLY A 68 6.63 28.36 0.24
C GLY A 68 6.56 26.86 -0.13
N GLY A 69 6.66 25.95 0.83
CA GLY A 69 6.67 24.50 0.59
C GLY A 69 8.06 23.93 0.32
N ARG A 70 9.15 24.64 0.66
CA ARG A 70 10.51 24.14 0.50
C ARG A 70 11.17 23.76 1.82
N TYR A 71 11.79 22.59 1.88
CA TYR A 71 12.63 22.16 3.00
C TYR A 71 14.05 22.72 2.89
N ARG A 72 14.66 22.99 4.04
CA ARG A 72 16.10 23.29 4.14
C ARG A 72 16.91 22.00 4.00
N HIS A 73 17.00 21.50 2.78
CA HIS A 73 17.73 20.28 2.46
C HIS A 73 18.37 20.35 1.08
N LYS A 74 19.61 19.86 0.97
CA LYS A 74 20.40 19.91 -0.29
C LYS A 74 19.74 19.19 -1.48
N LYS A 75 18.91 18.19 -1.21
CA LYS A 75 18.15 17.42 -2.23
C LYS A 75 16.78 18.02 -2.58
N ASP A 76 16.34 19.08 -1.89
CA ASP A 76 15.08 19.74 -2.24
C ASP A 76 15.30 20.79 -3.34
N THR A 77 14.84 20.43 -4.54
CA THR A 77 14.95 21.22 -5.76
C THR A 77 13.67 21.96 -6.13
N TYR A 78 12.67 22.02 -5.24
CA TYR A 78 11.45 22.76 -5.52
C TYR A 78 11.73 24.26 -5.73
N PHE A 79 11.05 24.87 -6.70
CA PHE A 79 11.32 26.24 -7.15
C PHE A 79 10.94 27.32 -6.13
N ALA A 80 10.15 26.98 -5.10
CA ALA A 80 9.80 27.93 -4.05
C ALA A 80 11.06 28.53 -3.38
N PRO A 81 11.00 29.80 -2.94
CA PRO A 81 12.12 30.43 -2.28
C PRO A 81 12.44 29.74 -0.95
N LEU A 82 13.73 29.55 -0.66
CA LEU A 82 14.17 29.14 0.65
C LEU A 82 14.25 30.37 1.56
N ASP A 83 13.40 30.42 2.57
CA ASP A 83 13.47 31.42 3.64
C ASP A 83 14.82 31.34 4.37
N PRO A 84 15.67 32.39 4.36
CA PRO A 84 16.95 32.39 5.05
C PRO A 84 16.84 32.30 6.58
N ASN A 85 15.70 32.67 7.15
CA ASN A 85 15.48 32.75 8.59
C ASN A 85 14.79 31.52 9.19
N PHE A 86 14.39 30.54 8.36
CA PHE A 86 13.67 29.35 8.81
C PHE A 86 14.51 28.09 8.69
N GLY A 87 14.66 27.40 9.82
CA GLY A 87 15.44 26.17 9.93
C GLY A 87 14.65 24.91 9.58
N GLY A 88 13.35 24.90 9.88
CA GLY A 88 12.44 23.81 9.50
C GLY A 88 12.35 22.64 10.47
N CYS A 89 13.02 22.67 11.63
CA CYS A 89 12.83 21.67 12.68
C CYS A 89 12.79 22.26 14.10
N GLY A 90 12.23 21.51 15.03
CA GLY A 90 12.14 21.92 16.43
C GLY A 90 11.85 20.76 17.35
N ARG A 91 12.07 20.97 18.64
CA ARG A 91 11.86 19.93 19.66
C ARG A 91 11.36 20.49 20.98
N THR A 92 10.57 19.70 21.70
CA THR A 92 10.10 20.00 23.04
C THR A 92 9.89 18.71 23.84
N VAL A 93 9.79 18.83 25.14
CA VAL A 93 9.41 17.73 26.04
C VAL A 93 8.02 18.02 26.61
N THR A 94 7.19 16.99 26.73
CA THR A 94 5.84 17.14 27.32
C THR A 94 5.88 17.41 28.82
N ASP A 95 4.95 18.24 29.29
CA ASP A 95 4.79 18.52 30.73
C ASP A 95 4.13 17.35 31.50
N GLU A 96 3.83 17.57 32.79
CA GLU A 96 3.16 16.58 33.65
C GLU A 96 1.76 16.15 33.15
N ASN A 97 1.11 16.99 32.35
CA ASN A 97 -0.19 16.75 31.73
C ASN A 97 -0.07 16.24 30.29
N GLY A 98 1.13 15.91 29.84
CA GLY A 98 1.41 15.46 28.48
C GLY A 98 1.30 16.57 27.44
N TYR A 99 1.22 17.84 27.85
CA TYR A 99 1.04 18.99 26.97
C TYR A 99 2.34 19.38 26.29
N TYR A 100 2.22 19.82 25.05
CA TYR A 100 3.32 20.36 24.25
C TYR A 100 2.84 21.50 23.36
N GLU A 101 3.78 22.34 22.94
CA GLU A 101 3.52 23.39 21.95
C GLU A 101 4.77 23.77 21.15
N PHE A 102 4.53 24.25 19.94
CA PHE A 102 5.49 24.79 19.00
C PHE A 102 4.98 26.09 18.39
N LEU A 103 5.82 27.12 18.38
CA LEU A 103 5.56 28.34 17.61
C LEU A 103 6.34 28.26 16.29
N THR A 104 5.64 28.20 15.17
CA THR A 104 6.23 28.00 13.84
C THR A 104 5.51 28.86 12.79
N VAL A 105 5.85 28.69 11.52
CA VAL A 105 5.09 29.24 10.38
C VAL A 105 4.26 28.14 9.73
N ARG A 106 3.10 28.47 9.16
CA ARG A 106 2.29 27.52 8.39
C ARG A 106 3.09 27.08 7.16
N PRO A 107 3.35 25.77 6.97
CA PRO A 107 4.11 25.28 5.82
C PRO A 107 3.29 25.43 4.53
N GLY A 108 3.98 25.64 3.41
CA GLY A 108 3.36 25.59 2.09
C GLY A 108 3.16 24.15 1.60
N ALA A 109 2.18 23.95 0.72
CA ALA A 109 2.04 22.73 -0.07
C ALA A 109 3.18 22.62 -1.11
N TYR A 110 3.53 21.40 -1.50
CA TYR A 110 4.64 21.16 -2.43
C TYR A 110 4.41 19.97 -3.36
N PRO A 111 5.00 19.98 -4.57
CA PRO A 111 4.84 18.90 -5.54
C PRO A 111 5.55 17.62 -5.07
N TRP A 112 4.96 16.47 -5.41
CA TRP A 112 5.51 15.15 -5.13
C TRP A 112 5.81 14.43 -6.45
N PRO A 113 7.09 14.26 -6.82
CA PRO A 113 7.48 13.90 -8.20
C PRO A 113 7.32 12.40 -8.53
N ASN A 114 6.47 11.67 -7.81
CA ASN A 114 6.24 10.24 -8.04
C ASN A 114 5.08 9.97 -9.02
N GLY A 115 4.25 10.99 -9.30
CA GLY A 115 3.20 10.96 -10.32
C GLY A 115 3.28 12.16 -11.26
N GLY A 116 2.40 12.24 -12.25
CA GLY A 116 2.44 13.29 -13.27
C GLY A 116 2.15 14.71 -12.75
N ASN A 117 1.32 14.86 -11.71
CA ASN A 117 1.02 16.14 -11.06
C ASN A 117 0.49 15.92 -9.63
N ASP A 118 1.25 15.19 -8.82
CA ASP A 118 0.87 14.93 -7.44
C ASP A 118 1.38 16.02 -6.50
N TRP A 119 0.61 16.31 -5.46
CA TRP A 119 0.92 17.34 -4.47
C TRP A 119 0.78 16.82 -3.05
N ARG A 120 1.67 17.27 -2.16
CA ARG A 120 1.51 17.13 -0.72
C ARG A 120 0.80 18.37 -0.18
N PRO A 121 -0.23 18.22 0.67
CA PRO A 121 -0.90 19.32 1.35
C PRO A 121 0.05 19.97 2.35
N MET A 122 -0.35 21.08 2.95
CA MET A 122 0.37 21.67 4.08
C MET A 122 0.42 20.63 5.22
N HIS A 123 1.62 20.33 5.73
CA HIS A 123 1.77 19.41 6.85
C HIS A 123 3.04 19.64 7.67
N ILE A 124 2.98 19.21 8.93
CA ILE A 124 4.13 19.16 9.84
C ILE A 124 4.37 17.70 10.19
N HIS A 125 5.59 17.21 10.00
CA HIS A 125 5.98 15.88 10.47
C HIS A 125 6.31 15.91 11.94
N ILE A 126 6.00 14.81 12.63
CA ILE A 126 6.08 14.71 14.08
C ILE A 126 6.67 13.36 14.44
N SER A 127 7.64 13.39 15.35
CA SER A 127 8.33 12.25 15.94
C SER A 127 8.07 12.27 17.44
N ILE A 128 7.65 11.14 18.00
CA ILE A 128 7.30 11.00 19.42
C ILE A 128 7.85 9.67 19.95
N TYR A 129 8.28 9.66 21.20
CA TYR A 129 8.54 8.44 21.96
C TYR A 129 7.32 8.12 22.86
N GLY A 130 6.90 6.87 22.90
CA GLY A 130 5.99 6.40 23.94
C GLY A 130 6.71 6.17 25.27
N ASN A 131 6.10 5.38 26.16
CA ASN A 131 6.73 5.02 27.44
C ASN A 131 7.88 4.01 27.25
N SER A 132 7.91 3.33 26.10
CA SER A 132 8.95 2.39 25.75
C SER A 132 9.59 2.69 24.39
N PHE A 133 10.81 2.19 24.19
CA PHE A 133 11.56 2.37 22.96
C PHE A 133 10.81 1.82 21.73
N GLY A 134 10.11 0.69 21.89
CA GLY A 134 9.29 0.10 20.82
C GLY A 134 8.05 0.91 20.45
N GLN A 135 7.62 1.86 21.28
CA GLN A 135 6.51 2.77 21.00
C GLN A 135 6.99 4.04 20.28
N ARG A 136 7.73 3.86 19.18
CA ARG A 136 8.27 4.95 18.38
C ARG A 136 7.28 5.36 17.30
N LEU A 137 6.74 6.58 17.35
CA LEU A 137 5.77 7.07 16.37
C LEU A 137 6.37 8.20 15.52
N ILE A 138 6.35 8.03 14.20
CA ILE A 138 6.56 9.10 13.22
C ILE A 138 5.27 9.29 12.44
N THR A 139 4.67 10.47 12.51
CA THR A 139 3.42 10.79 11.82
C THR A 139 3.50 12.19 11.19
N GLN A 140 2.38 12.66 10.65
CA GLN A 140 2.22 13.99 10.10
C GLN A 140 0.88 14.59 10.53
N MET A 141 0.91 15.89 10.82
CA MET A 141 -0.27 16.72 11.06
C MET A 141 -0.62 17.46 9.78
N TYR A 142 -1.87 17.34 9.34
CA TYR A 142 -2.51 18.17 8.32
C TYR A 142 -3.31 19.31 8.95
N PHE A 143 -3.70 20.27 8.13
CA PHE A 143 -4.47 21.44 8.58
C PHE A 143 -5.93 21.34 8.17
N GLU A 144 -6.82 21.70 9.09
CA GLU A 144 -8.25 21.83 8.79
C GLU A 144 -8.49 22.77 7.59
N GLY A 145 -9.30 22.31 6.64
CA GLY A 145 -9.69 23.08 5.47
C GLY A 145 -8.71 23.02 4.28
N ASP A 146 -7.59 22.30 4.37
CA ASP A 146 -6.69 22.14 3.23
C ASP A 146 -7.32 21.24 2.14
N PRO A 147 -7.61 21.78 0.94
CA PRO A 147 -8.27 21.02 -0.12
C PRO A 147 -7.39 19.90 -0.70
N LEU A 148 -6.06 20.01 -0.57
CA LEU A 148 -5.12 19.03 -1.14
C LEU A 148 -5.08 17.72 -0.37
N ILE A 149 -5.65 17.65 0.84
CA ILE A 149 -5.70 16.41 1.63
C ILE A 149 -6.39 15.28 0.83
N ASN A 150 -7.48 15.59 0.12
CA ASN A 150 -8.24 14.60 -0.66
C ASN A 150 -7.54 14.16 -1.96
N HIS A 151 -6.50 14.87 -2.38
CA HIS A 151 -5.71 14.60 -3.58
C HIS A 151 -4.32 14.07 -3.25
N CYS A 152 -3.93 14.09 -1.97
CA CYS A 152 -2.61 13.69 -1.50
C CYS A 152 -2.43 12.17 -1.64
N PRO A 153 -1.44 11.70 -2.40
CA PRO A 153 -1.21 10.26 -2.55
C PRO A 153 -0.85 9.56 -1.22
N ILE A 154 -0.19 10.27 -0.30
CA ILE A 154 0.10 9.71 1.04
C ILE A 154 -1.16 9.66 1.91
N ALA A 155 -2.02 10.68 1.89
CA ALA A 155 -3.28 10.63 2.64
C ALA A 155 -4.19 9.53 2.08
N ALA A 156 -4.17 9.29 0.77
CA ALA A 156 -4.92 8.23 0.10
C ALA A 156 -4.48 6.81 0.51
N THR A 157 -3.31 6.62 1.13
CA THR A 157 -2.90 5.33 1.70
C THR A 157 -3.69 4.95 2.95
N ILE A 158 -4.32 5.94 3.62
CA ILE A 158 -5.19 5.71 4.78
C ILE A 158 -6.58 5.36 4.26
N LYS A 159 -6.90 4.06 4.28
CA LYS A 159 -8.18 3.54 3.76
C LYS A 159 -9.39 3.98 4.59
N ASP A 160 -9.20 4.18 5.90
CA ASP A 160 -10.26 4.61 6.82
C ASP A 160 -10.21 6.13 6.98
N ARG A 161 -11.26 6.81 6.51
CA ARG A 161 -11.35 8.27 6.59
C ARG A 161 -11.28 8.78 8.03
N SER A 162 -11.83 8.04 8.99
CA SER A 162 -11.81 8.43 10.40
C SER A 162 -10.40 8.45 11.00
N GLN A 163 -9.47 7.67 10.44
CA GLN A 163 -8.05 7.70 10.82
C GLN A 163 -7.34 8.93 10.23
N LEU A 164 -7.66 9.29 8.97
CA LEU A 164 -7.13 10.50 8.35
C LEU A 164 -7.61 11.77 9.06
N ASP A 165 -8.88 11.84 9.45
CA ASP A 165 -9.43 13.00 10.15
C ASP A 165 -8.77 13.24 11.52
N ARG A 166 -8.21 12.20 12.16
CA ARG A 166 -7.40 12.35 13.38
C ARG A 166 -6.05 13.03 13.13
N LEU A 167 -5.55 12.98 11.89
CA LEU A 167 -4.33 13.67 11.49
C LEU A 167 -4.58 15.13 11.11
N VAL A 168 -5.85 15.57 11.01
CA VAL A 168 -6.21 16.95 10.68
C VAL A 168 -6.34 17.75 11.97
N ALA A 169 -5.46 18.72 12.18
CA ALA A 169 -5.53 19.61 13.33
C ALA A 169 -6.62 20.67 13.14
N PRO A 170 -7.67 20.70 13.98
CA PRO A 170 -8.66 21.76 13.99
C PRO A 170 -8.08 23.08 14.47
N LEU A 171 -8.64 24.17 13.96
CA LEU A 171 -8.34 25.54 14.41
C LEU A 171 -8.83 25.76 15.84
N ASP A 172 -8.00 26.37 16.69
CA ASP A 172 -8.31 26.70 18.08
C ASP A 172 -8.19 28.22 18.33
N PHE A 173 -9.31 28.93 18.21
CA PHE A 173 -9.35 30.36 18.49
C PHE A 173 -9.05 30.70 19.95
N SER A 174 -9.25 29.78 20.90
CA SER A 174 -9.01 30.03 22.33
C SER A 174 -7.52 30.19 22.66
N LYS A 175 -6.65 29.64 21.81
CA LYS A 175 -5.19 29.73 21.92
C LYS A 175 -4.56 30.64 20.88
N SER A 176 -5.35 31.18 19.94
CA SER A 176 -4.88 32.11 18.91
C SER A 176 -4.61 33.50 19.50
N ARG A 177 -3.69 34.27 18.88
CA ARG A 177 -3.38 35.64 19.28
C ARG A 177 -3.68 36.60 18.11
N PRO A 178 -4.67 37.51 18.25
CA PRO A 178 -4.96 38.51 17.23
C PRO A 178 -3.72 39.30 16.82
N LEU A 179 -3.60 39.58 15.52
CA LEU A 179 -2.46 40.29 14.91
C LEU A 179 -1.11 39.58 15.04
N ASP A 180 -1.10 38.27 15.36
CA ASP A 180 0.14 37.53 15.47
C ASP A 180 0.07 36.10 14.93
N PHE A 181 -0.69 35.19 15.57
CA PHE A 181 -0.77 33.79 15.13
C PHE A 181 -2.14 33.15 15.32
N LEU A 182 -2.44 32.18 14.46
CA LEU A 182 -3.53 31.21 14.66
C LEU A 182 -3.01 29.99 15.43
N ALA A 183 -3.85 29.34 16.21
CA ALA A 183 -3.48 28.11 16.91
C ALA A 183 -4.21 26.89 16.31
N TYR A 184 -3.50 25.77 16.22
CA TYR A 184 -4.03 24.51 15.73
C TYR A 184 -3.81 23.43 16.79
N LYS A 185 -4.89 22.75 17.17
CA LYS A 185 -4.86 21.75 18.24
C LYS A 185 -4.68 20.36 17.65
N PHE A 186 -3.48 19.81 17.74
CA PHE A 186 -3.20 18.46 17.26
C PHE A 186 -3.39 17.41 18.36
N LYS A 187 -4.43 16.60 18.21
CA LYS A 187 -4.81 15.57 19.20
C LYS A 187 -4.04 14.27 18.94
N LEU A 188 -3.10 13.95 19.81
CA LEU A 188 -2.40 12.65 19.83
C LEU A 188 -3.04 11.76 20.91
N ASP A 189 -4.34 11.53 20.77
CA ASP A 189 -5.16 10.86 21.79
C ASP A 189 -5.00 9.33 21.77
N ILE A 190 -4.54 8.74 20.65
CA ILE A 190 -4.19 7.31 20.56
C ILE A 190 -2.98 7.14 19.66
N LEU A 191 -1.89 6.60 20.20
CA LEU A 191 -0.68 6.19 19.48
C LEU A 191 -0.95 4.93 18.64
N ILE A 192 -1.84 5.01 17.64
CA ILE A 192 -2.00 3.93 16.65
C ILE A 192 -1.08 4.24 15.47
N GLU A 193 -0.21 3.28 15.18
CA GLU A 193 0.53 3.19 13.94
C GLU A 193 -0.44 3.12 12.76
N THR A 194 -0.52 4.20 11.98
CA THR A 194 -1.36 4.30 10.78
C THR A 194 -0.49 4.10 9.54
N PRO A 195 -1.04 3.62 8.41
CA PRO A 195 -0.30 3.49 7.14
C PRO A 195 0.35 4.79 6.63
N SER A 196 -0.02 5.93 7.21
CA SER A 196 0.50 7.27 6.95
C SER A 196 1.75 7.66 7.74
N GLN A 197 2.31 6.77 8.57
CA GLN A 197 3.67 6.96 9.03
C GLN A 197 4.57 6.98 7.79
N THR A 198 5.20 8.12 7.53
CA THR A 198 6.21 8.23 6.48
C THR A 198 7.41 8.88 7.11
N ALA A 199 8.45 8.09 7.34
CA ALA A 199 9.79 8.65 7.37
C ALA A 199 10.13 9.03 5.92
N GLY A 200 9.73 10.24 5.54
CA GLY A 200 10.21 10.81 4.28
C GLY A 200 11.75 10.82 4.26
N PRO A 201 12.38 11.03 3.09
CA PRO A 201 13.84 11.12 2.98
C PRO A 201 14.46 12.22 3.86
N TYR A 202 13.62 13.10 4.41
CA TYR A 202 13.94 14.25 5.22
C TYR A 202 13.86 14.03 6.74
N VAL A 203 13.67 12.79 7.23
CA VAL A 203 13.64 12.50 8.67
C VAL A 203 14.90 13.01 9.40
N HIS A 204 16.06 12.95 8.72
CA HIS A 204 17.33 13.49 9.23
C HIS A 204 17.27 15.00 9.54
N ILE A 205 16.42 15.78 8.85
CA ILE A 205 16.26 17.22 9.13
C ILE A 205 15.77 17.43 10.56
N GLY A 206 14.82 16.61 11.00
CA GLY A 206 14.25 16.69 12.35
C GLY A 206 15.16 16.07 13.41
N LEU A 207 15.68 14.87 13.13
CA LEU A 207 16.32 14.04 14.17
C LEU A 207 17.84 14.15 14.25
N MET A 208 18.50 14.54 13.15
CA MET A 208 19.97 14.66 13.03
C MET A 208 20.36 15.86 12.14
N PRO A 209 20.08 17.12 12.54
CA PRO A 209 20.29 18.30 11.69
C PRO A 209 21.72 18.44 11.18
N THR A 210 22.74 18.16 12.00
CA THR A 210 24.14 18.17 11.55
C THR A 210 24.38 17.20 10.40
N TYR A 211 23.87 15.97 10.47
CA TYR A 211 23.97 14.99 9.38
C TYR A 211 23.23 15.46 8.12
N ALA A 212 22.10 16.14 8.27
CA ALA A 212 21.36 16.73 7.15
C ALA A 212 22.07 17.95 6.50
N GLY A 213 23.24 18.37 7.02
CA GLY A 213 23.99 19.53 6.54
C GLY A 213 23.60 20.86 7.20
N ASN A 214 22.84 20.81 8.29
CA ASN A 214 22.36 21.97 9.05
C ASN A 214 23.05 22.02 10.43
N ALA A 215 24.37 21.88 10.46
CA ALA A 215 25.14 21.85 11.70
C ALA A 215 24.99 23.13 12.53
N GLY A 216 25.09 22.99 13.87
CA GLY A 216 24.96 24.12 14.81
C GLY A 216 23.53 24.60 15.04
N TYR A 217 22.53 23.83 14.57
CA TYR A 217 21.10 24.10 14.77
C TYR A 217 20.74 24.17 16.24
N TYR A 218 21.12 23.13 16.98
CA TYR A 218 20.95 23.03 18.43
C TYR A 218 22.29 23.26 19.11
N ASP A 219 22.25 23.81 20.33
CA ASP A 219 23.45 23.93 21.15
C ASP A 219 23.96 22.54 21.60
N GLU A 220 23.04 21.59 21.84
CA GLU A 220 23.32 20.18 22.10
C GLU A 220 22.43 19.28 21.25
N GLU A 221 23.02 18.42 20.42
CA GLU A 221 22.28 17.38 19.68
C GLU A 221 22.07 16.13 20.55
N ILE A 222 20.83 15.65 20.59
CA ILE A 222 20.43 14.53 21.44
C ILE A 222 20.83 13.20 20.78
N GLY A 223 21.35 12.28 21.58
CA GLY A 223 21.61 10.91 21.14
C GLY A 223 22.85 10.76 20.27
N THR A 224 23.72 11.75 20.17
CA THR A 224 24.99 11.62 19.41
C THR A 224 25.94 10.57 20.00
N THR A 225 25.81 10.27 21.29
CA THR A 225 26.54 9.20 21.98
C THR A 225 25.73 8.71 23.19
N PRO A 226 25.77 7.40 23.51
CA PRO A 226 25.17 6.88 24.73
C PRO A 226 26.08 7.08 25.97
N ILE A 227 27.32 7.55 25.78
CA ILE A 227 28.36 7.72 26.81
C ILE A 227 28.53 9.22 27.13
N GLN A 228 28.36 9.61 28.39
CA GLN A 228 28.46 11.01 28.87
C GLN A 228 29.68 11.29 29.76
N GLY A 229 30.58 10.32 29.94
CA GLY A 229 31.78 10.46 30.76
C GLY A 229 32.48 9.11 30.98
N ASP A 230 33.05 8.93 32.18
CA ASP A 230 33.69 7.68 32.59
C ASP A 230 32.62 6.62 32.93
N VAL A 231 32.35 5.75 31.96
CA VAL A 231 31.39 4.64 32.07
C VAL A 231 32.02 3.38 32.64
N LYS A 232 31.20 2.55 33.30
CA LYS A 232 31.57 1.22 33.76
C LYS A 232 31.42 0.19 32.64
N GLY A 233 32.37 -0.74 32.58
CA GLY A 233 32.38 -1.85 31.61
C GLY A 233 33.16 -1.53 30.33
N ASP A 234 33.18 -2.50 29.43
CA ASP A 234 33.97 -2.42 28.21
C ASP A 234 33.26 -1.59 27.15
N ILE A 235 34.01 -0.70 26.49
CA ILE A 235 33.51 0.05 25.34
C ILE A 235 33.70 -0.81 24.09
N ILE A 236 32.62 -0.92 23.30
CA ILE A 236 32.60 -1.66 22.04
C ILE A 236 32.26 -0.74 20.88
N GLU A 237 32.73 -1.11 19.70
CA GLU A 237 32.45 -0.47 18.41
C GLU A 237 31.80 -1.49 17.48
N ILE A 238 30.65 -1.11 16.92
CA ILE A 238 29.86 -1.93 16.01
C ILE A 238 29.77 -1.17 14.68
N VAL A 239 30.28 -1.79 13.61
CA VAL A 239 30.21 -1.26 12.24
C VAL A 239 29.27 -2.14 11.40
N GLY A 240 28.54 -1.57 10.46
CA GLY A 240 27.70 -2.37 9.57
C GLY A 240 27.00 -1.56 8.51
N SER A 241 26.22 -2.23 7.67
CA SER A 241 25.39 -1.58 6.65
C SER A 241 23.95 -2.07 6.70
N VAL A 242 23.02 -1.23 6.23
CA VAL A 242 21.63 -1.63 6.00
C VAL A 242 21.46 -1.95 4.52
N TYR A 243 21.03 -3.16 4.18
CA TYR A 243 20.85 -3.62 2.80
C TYR A 243 19.38 -3.76 2.45
N ASP A 244 18.99 -3.31 1.25
CA ASP A 244 17.66 -3.54 0.70
C ASP A 244 17.53 -4.93 0.03
N GLY A 245 16.38 -5.21 -0.57
CA GLY A 245 16.08 -6.50 -1.22
C GLY A 245 16.96 -6.85 -2.40
N THR A 246 17.61 -5.86 -3.00
CA THR A 246 18.52 -6.00 -4.14
C THR A 246 19.98 -6.13 -3.69
N GLY A 247 20.24 -6.10 -2.37
CA GLY A 247 21.60 -6.14 -1.82
C GLY A 247 22.32 -4.78 -1.84
N TRP A 248 21.62 -3.70 -2.18
CA TRP A 248 22.19 -2.34 -2.16
C TRP A 248 22.21 -1.77 -0.74
N ALA A 249 23.34 -1.16 -0.37
CA ALA A 249 23.47 -0.47 0.91
C ALA A 249 22.66 0.83 0.91
N MET A 250 21.74 0.94 1.87
CA MET A 250 20.88 2.09 2.08
C MET A 250 21.64 3.21 2.78
N ARG A 251 22.15 4.15 1.97
CA ARG A 251 22.93 5.32 2.41
C ARG A 251 22.12 6.40 3.13
N ASP A 252 20.81 6.23 3.24
CA ASP A 252 19.92 7.13 3.98
C ASP A 252 19.19 6.41 5.12
N ALA A 253 19.74 5.30 5.60
CA ALA A 253 19.23 4.64 6.79
C ALA A 253 19.59 5.44 8.05
N LEU A 254 18.58 5.73 8.88
CA LEU A 254 18.70 6.23 10.23
C LEU A 254 18.40 5.09 11.21
N ILE A 255 19.25 4.95 12.21
CA ILE A 255 19.14 3.93 13.24
C ILE A 255 19.17 4.61 14.61
N GLU A 256 18.26 4.19 15.49
CA GLU A 256 18.30 4.50 16.91
C GLU A 256 18.60 3.21 17.70
N SER A 257 19.43 3.29 18.73
CA SER A 257 19.71 2.17 19.64
C SER A 257 19.22 2.45 21.05
N TRP A 258 18.76 1.40 21.74
CA TRP A 258 18.43 1.41 23.15
C TRP A 258 18.94 0.15 23.86
N GLN A 259 19.59 0.33 25.02
CA GLN A 259 20.15 -0.78 25.80
C GLN A 259 20.35 -0.43 27.28
N CYS A 260 20.59 -1.47 28.09
CA CYS A 260 21.07 -1.35 29.46
C CYS A 260 22.59 -1.09 29.53
N ASP A 261 23.06 -0.72 30.73
CA ASP A 261 24.48 -0.59 31.05
C ASP A 261 25.18 -1.97 31.18
N ALA A 262 26.48 -1.96 31.48
CA ALA A 262 27.27 -3.18 31.69
C ALA A 262 26.80 -4.07 32.86
N GLY A 263 26.05 -3.49 33.81
CA GLY A 263 25.44 -4.22 34.92
C GLY A 263 24.08 -4.83 34.59
N GLY A 264 23.55 -4.61 33.38
CA GLY A 264 22.22 -5.05 32.98
C GLY A 264 21.10 -4.15 33.51
N ILE A 265 21.42 -2.91 33.90
CA ILE A 265 20.47 -1.96 34.48
C ILE A 265 20.14 -0.89 33.44
N PHE A 266 18.84 -0.61 33.22
CA PHE A 266 18.42 0.37 32.23
C PHE A 266 18.53 1.80 32.77
N PRO A 267 19.01 2.77 31.98
CA PRO A 267 19.08 4.18 32.39
C PRO A 267 17.73 4.71 32.89
N GLY A 268 17.77 5.49 33.97
CA GLY A 268 16.56 5.98 34.65
C GLY A 268 16.03 5.05 35.76
N THR A 269 16.67 3.89 35.98
CA THR A 269 16.39 3.02 37.14
C THR A 269 17.45 3.17 38.23
N GLU A 270 17.09 2.87 39.48
CA GLU A 270 18.01 2.97 40.62
C GLU A 270 19.21 2.03 40.45
N GLY A 271 20.42 2.57 40.60
CA GLY A 271 21.67 1.83 40.43
C GLY A 271 22.25 1.81 39.01
N ALA A 272 21.53 2.36 38.02
CA ALA A 272 22.06 2.53 36.66
C ALA A 272 23.30 3.43 36.64
N ASP A 273 24.24 3.17 35.74
CA ASP A 273 25.41 4.02 35.55
C ASP A 273 25.00 5.45 35.11
N PRO A 274 25.25 6.50 35.92
CA PRO A 274 24.89 7.87 35.56
C PRO A 274 25.67 8.43 34.36
N ALA A 275 26.80 7.81 33.99
CA ALA A 275 27.58 8.21 32.82
C ALA A 275 27.07 7.56 31.52
N PHE A 276 26.03 6.71 31.58
CA PHE A 276 25.49 5.98 30.44
C PHE A 276 23.99 6.26 30.23
N THR A 277 23.61 6.71 29.03
CA THR A 277 22.22 7.06 28.70
C THR A 277 21.50 5.96 27.94
N GLY A 278 22.21 4.95 27.42
CA GLY A 278 21.64 3.83 26.67
C GLY A 278 21.07 4.14 25.29
N HIS A 279 20.88 5.43 24.96
CA HIS A 279 20.28 5.87 23.71
C HIS A 279 21.30 6.51 22.77
N CYS A 280 21.28 6.10 21.50
CA CYS A 280 22.11 6.71 20.46
C CYS A 280 21.35 6.76 19.13
N ARG A 281 21.59 7.81 18.36
CA ARG A 281 21.14 7.99 16.98
C ARG A 281 22.36 8.03 16.07
N PHE A 282 22.32 7.25 15.01
CA PHE A 282 23.38 7.18 14.02
C PHE A 282 22.76 6.88 12.66
N ALA A 283 23.47 7.25 11.60
CA ALA A 283 23.01 7.06 10.24
C ALA A 283 24.08 6.33 9.43
N ALA A 284 23.66 5.68 8.35
CA ALA A 284 24.59 5.20 7.34
C ALA A 284 25.33 6.39 6.71
N ASP A 285 26.63 6.25 6.51
CA ASP A 285 27.43 7.24 5.81
C ASP A 285 26.95 7.40 4.36
N ALA A 286 26.91 8.64 3.88
CA ALA A 286 26.28 8.97 2.61
C ALA A 286 27.05 8.44 1.39
N ASP A 287 28.34 8.13 1.56
CA ASP A 287 29.23 7.66 0.49
C ASP A 287 29.44 6.15 0.57
N SER A 288 29.84 5.65 1.74
CA SER A 288 30.15 4.23 1.97
C SER A 288 28.91 3.37 2.28
N GLY A 289 27.85 3.94 2.88
CA GLY A 289 26.69 3.19 3.37
C GLY A 289 26.96 2.41 4.66
N GLU A 290 28.11 2.62 5.31
CA GLU A 290 28.41 2.03 6.63
C GLU A 290 27.93 2.95 7.75
N PHE A 291 27.38 2.36 8.80
CA PHE A 291 27.09 3.02 10.06
C PHE A 291 28.08 2.57 11.13
N THR A 292 28.26 3.38 12.17
CA THR A 292 29.08 3.04 13.34
C THR A 292 28.34 3.39 14.64
N LEU A 293 28.30 2.45 15.58
CA LEU A 293 27.81 2.63 16.93
C LEU A 293 28.96 2.35 17.92
N ARG A 294 29.34 3.37 18.70
CA ARG A 294 30.25 3.22 19.84
C ARG A 294 29.46 3.28 21.13
N THR A 295 29.47 2.20 21.91
CA THR A 295 28.63 2.02 23.11
C THR A 295 29.33 1.18 24.17
N VAL A 296 28.70 0.97 25.31
CA VAL A 296 29.14 0.03 26.36
C VAL A 296 28.61 -1.37 26.03
N LYS A 297 29.40 -2.43 26.24
CA LYS A 297 28.93 -3.81 26.12
C LYS A 297 27.80 -4.04 27.14
N PRO A 298 26.55 -4.31 26.72
CA PRO A 298 25.44 -4.44 27.66
C PRO A 298 25.61 -5.65 28.58
N GLY A 299 25.11 -5.56 29.81
CA GLY A 299 25.02 -6.69 30.72
C GLY A 299 23.81 -7.58 30.45
N ARG A 300 23.79 -8.76 31.07
CA ARG A 300 22.57 -9.59 31.18
C ARG A 300 21.59 -8.92 32.12
N TYR A 301 20.30 -8.93 31.79
CA TYR A 301 19.26 -8.43 32.68
C TYR A 301 18.18 -9.49 32.90
N LYS A 302 17.49 -9.38 34.04
CA LYS A 302 16.34 -10.23 34.38
C LYS A 302 15.05 -9.47 34.16
N GLY A 303 14.19 -10.02 33.31
CA GLY A 303 12.85 -9.50 33.07
C GLY A 303 11.87 -9.85 34.19
N ARG A 304 10.61 -9.39 34.03
CA ARG A 304 9.50 -9.87 34.86
C ARG A 304 9.41 -11.39 34.78
N GLY A 305 9.16 -12.04 35.92
CA GLY A 305 9.17 -13.51 36.03
C GLY A 305 10.56 -14.14 36.21
N GLY A 306 11.64 -13.34 36.32
CA GLY A 306 12.99 -13.84 36.59
C GLY A 306 13.71 -14.46 35.39
N VAL A 307 13.13 -14.34 34.20
CA VAL A 307 13.73 -14.80 32.94
C VAL A 307 14.90 -13.90 32.57
N GLU A 308 16.08 -14.49 32.40
CA GLU A 308 17.30 -13.77 32.00
C GLU A 308 17.35 -13.61 30.48
N SER A 309 17.68 -12.41 30.01
CA SER A 309 17.96 -12.12 28.60
C SER A 309 19.47 -12.01 28.36
N ALA A 310 19.93 -12.47 27.20
CA ALA A 310 21.34 -12.33 26.82
C ALA A 310 21.68 -10.85 26.55
N PRO A 311 22.95 -10.44 26.62
CA PRO A 311 23.38 -9.09 26.24
C PRO A 311 22.93 -8.74 24.82
N HIS A 312 22.15 -7.68 24.68
CA HIS A 312 21.67 -7.22 23.39
C HIS A 312 21.41 -5.71 23.36
N ILE A 313 21.30 -5.19 22.13
CA ILE A 313 20.97 -3.80 21.83
C ILE A 313 19.67 -3.82 21.01
N SER A 314 18.65 -3.10 21.47
CA SER A 314 17.43 -2.88 20.68
C SER A 314 17.71 -1.81 19.63
N LEU A 315 17.27 -2.04 18.40
CA LEU A 315 17.47 -1.13 17.28
C LEU A 315 16.12 -0.76 16.66
N TRP A 316 15.96 0.52 16.34
CA TRP A 316 14.88 1.03 15.50
C TRP A 316 15.50 1.55 14.21
N VAL A 317 15.01 1.10 13.05
CA VAL A 317 15.60 1.33 11.73
C VAL A 317 14.58 1.96 10.81
N VAL A 318 14.98 3.02 10.11
CA VAL A 318 14.16 3.66 9.09
C VAL A 318 15.00 4.14 7.92
N SER A 319 14.44 4.13 6.72
CA SER A 319 15.10 4.57 5.49
C SER A 319 14.07 4.84 4.39
N ARG A 320 14.51 5.24 3.20
CA ARG A 320 13.58 5.41 2.07
C ARG A 320 12.90 4.09 1.68
N GLY A 321 11.57 4.09 1.62
CA GLY A 321 10.80 2.86 1.33
C GLY A 321 10.41 2.09 2.60
N ILE A 322 11.00 2.43 3.76
CA ILE A 322 10.52 2.00 5.08
C ILE A 322 9.60 3.10 5.64
N ASN A 323 8.33 3.01 5.31
CA ASN A 323 7.34 3.99 5.78
C ASN A 323 7.07 3.87 7.30
N ILE A 324 7.05 2.63 7.80
CA ILE A 324 6.88 2.28 9.21
C ILE A 324 8.24 1.81 9.74
N GLY A 325 8.75 2.46 10.78
CA GLY A 325 10.07 2.12 11.34
C GLY A 325 10.13 0.69 11.86
N LEU A 326 11.21 -0.03 11.54
CA LEU A 326 11.38 -1.44 11.88
C LEU A 326 12.09 -1.59 13.21
N ASN A 327 11.62 -2.50 14.05
CA ASN A 327 12.27 -2.85 15.31
C ASN A 327 13.04 -4.16 15.16
N THR A 328 14.28 -4.21 15.63
CA THR A 328 15.10 -5.42 15.67
C THR A 328 16.02 -5.42 16.90
N ARG A 329 16.81 -6.49 17.07
CA ARG A 329 17.82 -6.61 18.13
C ARG A 329 19.15 -7.07 17.56
N LEU A 330 20.22 -6.62 18.19
CA LEU A 330 21.59 -7.05 17.95
C LEU A 330 22.10 -7.79 19.19
N TYR A 331 22.59 -9.01 18.99
CA TYR A 331 23.26 -9.85 20.00
C TYR A 331 24.76 -9.95 19.68
N LEU A 332 25.58 -10.33 20.65
CA LEU A 332 27.04 -10.39 20.50
C LEU A 332 27.50 -11.85 20.35
N GLU A 333 28.39 -12.11 19.39
CA GLU A 333 28.87 -13.47 19.08
C GLU A 333 29.65 -14.12 20.23
N ASP A 334 30.32 -13.33 21.06
CA ASP A 334 31.13 -13.83 22.17
C ASP A 334 30.35 -13.98 23.49
N GLU A 335 29.02 -13.91 23.44
CA GLU A 335 28.11 -14.13 24.57
C GLU A 335 27.32 -15.45 24.44
N ASP A 336 26.94 -16.04 25.58
CA ASP A 336 25.98 -17.16 25.59
C ASP A 336 24.56 -16.65 25.32
N ASN A 337 24.15 -16.77 24.06
CA ASN A 337 22.83 -16.40 23.54
C ASN A 337 21.81 -17.56 23.60
N SER A 338 22.22 -18.77 24.00
CA SER A 338 21.42 -20.01 23.84
C SER A 338 20.14 -20.03 24.69
N LYS A 339 20.13 -19.31 25.82
CA LYS A 339 19.00 -19.24 26.75
C LYS A 339 18.10 -18.03 26.53
N ASP A 340 18.42 -17.17 25.54
CA ASP A 340 17.65 -15.97 25.32
C ASP A 340 16.18 -16.31 24.93
N PRO A 341 15.19 -15.73 25.61
CA PRO A 341 13.78 -16.10 25.41
C PRO A 341 13.24 -15.66 24.05
N LEU A 342 13.81 -14.62 23.41
CA LEU A 342 13.39 -14.16 22.10
C LEU A 342 14.02 -15.03 21.01
N LEU A 343 15.33 -15.26 21.07
CA LEU A 343 16.03 -16.10 20.09
C LEU A 343 15.47 -17.54 20.07
N ASN A 344 15.04 -18.07 21.22
CA ASN A 344 14.45 -19.40 21.29
C ASN A 344 13.06 -19.54 20.69
N ARG A 345 12.36 -18.43 20.42
CA ARG A 345 11.06 -18.44 19.74
C ARG A 345 11.18 -18.34 18.22
N ILE A 346 12.35 -18.02 17.69
CA ILE A 346 12.59 -17.94 16.25
C ILE A 346 12.68 -19.37 15.71
N GLU A 347 11.60 -19.85 15.08
CA GLU A 347 11.53 -21.19 14.46
C GLU A 347 12.56 -21.35 13.33
N GLN A 348 12.76 -20.28 12.56
CA GLN A 348 13.69 -20.23 11.43
C GLN A 348 15.11 -19.97 11.94
N ARG A 349 15.79 -21.02 12.43
CA ARG A 349 17.08 -20.90 13.13
C ARG A 349 18.17 -20.15 12.37
N HIS A 350 18.20 -20.21 11.03
CA HIS A 350 19.14 -19.43 10.23
C HIS A 350 18.97 -17.90 10.40
N ARG A 351 17.77 -17.42 10.78
CA ARG A 351 17.54 -15.99 11.09
C ARG A 351 18.12 -15.56 12.43
N VAL A 352 18.41 -16.50 13.34
CA VAL A 352 19.09 -16.17 14.60
C VAL A 352 20.49 -15.64 14.30
N GLU A 353 21.18 -16.23 13.33
CA GLU A 353 22.52 -15.82 12.93
C GLU A 353 22.55 -14.38 12.38
N THR A 354 21.47 -13.93 11.74
CA THR A 354 21.35 -12.56 11.23
C THR A 354 21.13 -11.51 12.33
N LEU A 355 20.86 -11.94 13.57
CA LEU A 355 20.74 -11.07 14.74
C LEU A 355 22.02 -11.02 15.58
N VAL A 356 23.06 -11.78 15.21
CA VAL A 356 24.31 -11.89 15.97
C VAL A 356 25.43 -11.11 15.26
N ALA A 357 25.90 -10.05 15.91
CA ALA A 357 27.05 -9.27 15.48
C ALA A 357 28.34 -10.09 15.57
N LYS A 358 29.09 -10.15 14.48
CA LYS A 358 30.31 -10.94 14.32
C LYS A 358 31.51 -10.22 14.90
N LYS A 359 32.32 -10.89 15.71
CA LYS A 359 33.50 -10.27 16.33
C LYS A 359 34.60 -10.12 15.28
N THR A 360 35.07 -8.91 15.07
CA THR A 360 36.14 -8.58 14.10
C THR A 360 37.47 -8.24 14.76
N GLY A 361 37.46 -7.97 16.08
CA GLY A 361 38.63 -7.68 16.88
C GLY A 361 38.27 -7.52 18.36
N GLU A 362 39.26 -7.15 19.17
CA GLU A 362 39.01 -6.81 20.58
C GLU A 362 38.12 -5.57 20.67
N GLY A 363 36.94 -5.72 21.30
CA GLY A 363 35.94 -4.66 21.39
C GLY A 363 35.27 -4.26 20.07
N LYS A 364 35.49 -4.99 18.96
CA LYS A 364 34.98 -4.62 17.63
C LYS A 364 34.08 -5.69 17.03
N TYR A 365 32.96 -5.27 16.47
CA TYR A 365 31.95 -6.14 15.87
C TYR A 365 31.46 -5.62 14.52
N ARG A 366 31.02 -6.54 13.67
CA ARG A 366 30.29 -6.25 12.43
C ARG A 366 28.85 -6.73 12.52
N PHE A 367 27.89 -5.87 12.20
CA PHE A 367 26.47 -6.21 12.19
C PHE A 367 25.76 -5.61 10.97
N ASP A 368 25.48 -6.44 9.98
CA ASP A 368 24.78 -6.02 8.77
C ASP A 368 23.27 -6.29 8.91
N ILE A 369 22.46 -5.26 8.65
CA ILE A 369 20.99 -5.33 8.71
C ILE A 369 20.48 -5.58 7.30
N ARG A 370 19.76 -6.68 7.08
CA ARG A 370 19.16 -6.98 5.77
C ARG A 370 17.65 -6.80 5.86
N LEU A 371 17.12 -5.79 5.17
CA LEU A 371 15.69 -5.50 5.16
C LEU A 371 14.93 -6.57 4.38
N GLN A 372 15.52 -7.00 3.25
CA GLN A 372 15.06 -8.05 2.34
C GLN A 372 16.31 -8.65 1.64
N GLY A 373 16.16 -9.73 0.87
CA GLY A 373 17.25 -10.27 0.03
C GLY A 373 18.03 -11.47 0.60
N GLU A 374 18.88 -12.05 -0.27
CA GLU A 374 19.81 -13.22 -0.26
C GLU A 374 19.80 -14.31 0.83
N GLY A 375 19.28 -14.08 2.02
CA GLY A 375 18.88 -15.16 2.94
C GLY A 375 17.60 -15.89 2.50
N VAL A 376 16.88 -15.40 1.46
CA VAL A 376 15.47 -15.78 1.23
C VAL A 376 14.95 -15.89 -0.22
N GLY A 377 15.75 -15.63 -1.26
CA GLY A 377 15.38 -15.85 -2.68
C GLY A 377 15.71 -17.26 -3.23
N LEU A 378 15.25 -17.61 -4.45
CA LEU A 378 15.67 -18.84 -5.17
C LEU A 378 16.94 -18.64 -6.01
N PHE A 379 17.26 -17.40 -6.37
CA PHE A 379 18.42 -16.98 -7.16
C PHE A 379 19.04 -15.74 -6.50
N ASP A 380 20.31 -15.44 -6.80
CA ASP A 380 20.95 -14.18 -6.46
C ASP A 380 20.33 -13.01 -7.23
N ALA A 381 20.48 -11.78 -6.69
CA ALA A 381 19.79 -10.60 -7.20
C ALA A 381 20.26 -10.21 -8.60
N ASP A 382 21.58 -10.22 -8.85
CA ASP A 382 22.15 -9.86 -10.15
C ASP A 382 21.66 -10.79 -11.26
N THR A 383 21.63 -12.10 -10.98
CA THR A 383 21.11 -13.10 -11.91
C THR A 383 19.62 -12.93 -12.18
N ALA A 384 18.83 -12.59 -11.15
CA ALA A 384 17.39 -12.34 -11.30
C ALA A 384 17.12 -11.06 -12.10
N GLU A 385 17.85 -9.97 -11.85
CA GLU A 385 17.71 -8.70 -12.56
C GLU A 385 18.10 -8.85 -14.04
N THR A 386 19.25 -9.48 -14.31
CA THR A 386 19.69 -9.77 -15.68
C THR A 386 18.64 -10.59 -16.44
N ALA A 387 18.00 -11.56 -15.78
CA ALA A 387 16.93 -12.34 -16.38
C ALA A 387 15.67 -11.50 -16.64
N ALA A 388 15.29 -10.61 -15.72
CA ALA A 388 14.14 -9.73 -15.88
C ALA A 388 14.34 -8.77 -17.06
N GLU A 389 15.49 -8.09 -17.15
CA GLU A 389 15.83 -7.20 -18.27
C GLU A 389 15.81 -7.95 -19.62
N ALA A 390 16.36 -9.17 -19.66
CA ALA A 390 16.35 -10.00 -20.86
C ALA A 390 14.92 -10.42 -21.27
N ILE A 391 14.05 -10.73 -20.31
CA ILE A 391 12.64 -11.09 -20.58
C ILE A 391 11.87 -9.86 -21.08
N GLU A 392 12.06 -8.68 -20.48
CA GLU A 392 11.35 -7.46 -20.85
C GLU A 392 11.69 -6.97 -22.27
N THR A 393 12.93 -7.21 -22.71
CA THR A 393 13.43 -6.78 -24.02
C THR A 393 13.39 -7.87 -25.08
N ALA A 394 12.92 -9.07 -24.76
CA ALA A 394 12.88 -10.21 -25.67
C ALA A 394 11.96 -9.95 -26.87
N GLU A 395 12.47 -10.14 -28.08
CA GLU A 395 11.66 -10.23 -29.28
C GLU A 395 11.07 -11.64 -29.40
N ILE A 396 9.74 -11.74 -29.30
CA ILE A 396 9.02 -13.02 -29.31
C ILE A 396 8.48 -13.33 -30.71
N ASP A 397 8.89 -14.46 -31.28
CA ASP A 397 8.35 -14.99 -32.54
C ASP A 397 7.03 -15.72 -32.26
N LEU A 398 5.93 -15.02 -32.49
CA LEU A 398 4.57 -15.56 -32.33
C LEU A 398 4.25 -16.65 -33.36
N ASP A 399 4.83 -16.60 -34.57
CA ASP A 399 4.60 -17.63 -35.58
C ASP A 399 5.29 -18.94 -35.18
N ASP A 400 6.46 -18.87 -34.55
CA ASP A 400 7.14 -20.03 -33.97
C ASP A 400 6.35 -20.65 -32.82
N ILE A 401 5.82 -19.82 -31.92
CA ILE A 401 4.92 -20.29 -30.85
C ILE A 401 3.70 -20.99 -31.46
N ALA A 402 3.07 -20.40 -32.48
CA ALA A 402 1.92 -20.99 -33.15
C ALA A 402 2.25 -22.35 -33.81
N ARG A 403 3.41 -22.48 -34.46
CA ARG A 403 3.89 -23.75 -35.02
C ARG A 403 4.12 -24.79 -33.92
N GLY A 404 4.83 -24.44 -32.86
CA GLY A 404 5.11 -25.37 -31.76
C GLY A 404 3.88 -25.79 -30.98
N MET A 405 2.85 -24.94 -30.88
CA MET A 405 1.59 -25.29 -30.25
C MET A 405 0.92 -26.51 -30.90
N SER A 406 1.09 -26.73 -32.20
CA SER A 406 0.58 -27.92 -32.90
C SER A 406 1.22 -29.23 -32.43
N GLN A 407 2.46 -29.15 -31.92
CA GLN A 407 3.23 -30.27 -31.41
C GLN A 407 3.01 -30.46 -29.89
N ASP A 408 3.09 -29.36 -29.13
CA ASP A 408 3.16 -29.41 -27.66
C ASP A 408 1.78 -29.25 -26.99
N GLY A 409 0.75 -28.83 -27.74
CA GLY A 409 -0.60 -28.58 -27.24
C GLY A 409 -0.75 -27.33 -26.36
N VAL A 410 0.35 -26.63 -26.07
CA VAL A 410 0.43 -25.41 -25.26
C VAL A 410 1.49 -24.46 -25.86
N PRO A 411 1.36 -23.13 -25.70
CA PRO A 411 2.32 -22.18 -26.26
C PRO A 411 3.60 -22.01 -25.43
N VAL A 412 3.58 -22.41 -24.15
CA VAL A 412 4.64 -22.08 -23.18
C VAL A 412 6.00 -22.71 -23.48
N PRO A 413 6.13 -23.96 -23.96
CA PRO A 413 7.44 -24.54 -24.26
C PRO A 413 8.27 -23.69 -25.23
N ARG A 414 7.69 -23.29 -26.38
CA ARG A 414 8.37 -22.41 -27.34
C ARG A 414 8.67 -21.03 -26.79
N LEU A 415 7.74 -20.45 -26.04
CA LEU A 415 7.99 -19.19 -25.34
C LEU A 415 9.21 -19.31 -24.39
N VAL A 416 9.27 -20.37 -23.60
CA VAL A 416 10.37 -20.60 -22.64
C VAL A 416 11.69 -20.85 -23.38
N ASP A 417 11.68 -21.56 -24.50
CA ASP A 417 12.88 -21.77 -25.32
C ASP A 417 13.42 -20.44 -25.86
N GLN A 418 12.54 -19.57 -26.38
CA GLN A 418 12.91 -18.23 -26.84
C GLN A 418 13.46 -17.36 -25.71
N LEU A 419 12.84 -17.39 -24.53
CA LEU A 419 13.31 -16.63 -23.36
C LEU A 419 14.64 -17.14 -22.81
N LYS A 420 14.86 -18.46 -22.79
CA LYS A 420 16.14 -19.05 -22.36
C LYS A 420 17.29 -18.75 -23.33
N ALA A 421 16.99 -18.45 -24.60
CA ALA A 421 18.01 -18.06 -25.57
C ALA A 421 18.61 -16.68 -25.27
N VAL A 422 17.92 -15.84 -24.50
CA VAL A 422 18.32 -14.45 -24.21
C VAL A 422 18.60 -14.18 -22.73
N ALA A 423 18.08 -14.99 -21.81
CA ALA A 423 18.27 -14.84 -20.36
C ALA A 423 19.32 -15.82 -19.78
N PRO A 424 19.85 -15.55 -18.57
CA PRO A 424 20.78 -16.46 -17.89
C PRO A 424 20.25 -17.90 -17.76
N ASP A 425 21.15 -18.86 -17.89
CA ASP A 425 20.79 -20.29 -17.87
C ASP A 425 20.21 -20.71 -16.50
N ASN A 426 19.19 -21.58 -16.52
CA ASN A 426 18.52 -22.18 -15.36
C ASN A 426 17.61 -21.29 -14.47
N VAL A 427 17.34 -20.04 -14.85
CA VAL A 427 16.46 -19.14 -14.06
C VAL A 427 15.04 -19.08 -14.62
N VAL A 428 14.90 -19.04 -15.94
CA VAL A 428 13.61 -18.94 -16.63
C VAL A 428 12.82 -20.22 -16.43
N HIS A 429 11.57 -20.06 -15.99
CA HIS A 429 10.61 -21.15 -15.80
C HIS A 429 11.03 -22.19 -14.72
N LYS A 430 11.95 -21.84 -13.81
CA LYS A 430 12.40 -22.77 -12.77
C LYS A 430 11.27 -23.16 -11.84
N GLY A 431 10.98 -24.47 -11.78
CA GLY A 431 9.99 -25.04 -10.87
C GLY A 431 8.54 -24.76 -11.24
N ALA A 432 8.29 -24.05 -12.34
CA ALA A 432 6.97 -23.81 -12.91
C ALA A 432 6.62 -24.88 -13.96
N THR A 433 5.38 -24.86 -14.42
CA THR A 433 4.86 -25.67 -15.53
C THR A 433 4.09 -24.78 -16.51
N SER A 434 3.79 -25.26 -17.72
CA SER A 434 3.06 -24.50 -18.74
C SER A 434 1.74 -23.93 -18.22
N GLN A 435 1.00 -24.69 -17.42
CA GLN A 435 -0.28 -24.22 -16.86
C GLN A 435 -0.11 -23.10 -15.83
N ASP A 436 1.01 -23.05 -15.10
CA ASP A 436 1.28 -21.95 -14.16
C ASP A 436 1.35 -20.60 -14.85
N VAL A 437 2.02 -20.55 -16.02
CA VAL A 437 2.11 -19.35 -16.84
C VAL A 437 0.75 -19.00 -17.44
N MET A 438 0.09 -19.96 -18.07
CA MET A 438 -1.19 -19.74 -18.77
C MET A 438 -2.33 -19.29 -17.85
N ASP A 439 -2.52 -19.97 -16.72
CA ASP A 439 -3.62 -19.64 -15.81
C ASP A 439 -3.33 -18.38 -14.98
N THR A 440 -2.07 -18.07 -14.69
CA THR A 440 -1.70 -16.78 -14.09
C THR A 440 -1.93 -15.64 -15.09
N ALA A 441 -1.59 -15.82 -16.37
CA ALA A 441 -1.89 -14.86 -17.43
C ALA A 441 -3.40 -14.66 -17.63
N LEU A 442 -4.18 -15.75 -17.54
CA LEU A 442 -5.64 -15.68 -17.52
C LEU A 442 -6.14 -14.85 -16.34
N ALA A 443 -5.66 -15.10 -15.12
CA ALA A 443 -6.07 -14.34 -13.94
C ALA A 443 -5.74 -12.84 -14.05
N LEU A 444 -4.57 -12.48 -14.60
CA LEU A 444 -4.21 -11.10 -14.90
C LEU A 444 -5.18 -10.46 -15.91
N THR A 445 -5.49 -11.19 -16.99
CA THR A 445 -6.42 -10.75 -18.03
C THR A 445 -7.82 -10.54 -17.47
N LEU A 446 -8.31 -11.48 -16.65
CA LEU A 446 -9.61 -11.39 -16.01
C LEU A 446 -9.68 -10.21 -15.04
N ARG A 447 -8.61 -9.91 -14.30
CA ARG A 447 -8.57 -8.73 -13.42
C ARG A 447 -8.75 -7.43 -14.21
N GLU A 448 -7.98 -7.25 -15.29
CA GLU A 448 -8.09 -6.06 -16.12
C GLU A 448 -9.46 -5.96 -16.80
N ALA A 449 -10.00 -7.09 -17.26
CA ALA A 449 -11.33 -7.16 -17.81
C ALA A 449 -12.42 -6.84 -16.77
N SER A 450 -12.29 -7.31 -15.53
CA SER A 450 -13.18 -7.00 -14.41
C SER A 450 -13.22 -5.50 -14.12
N ASP A 451 -12.05 -4.85 -14.10
CA ASP A 451 -11.96 -3.40 -13.90
C ASP A 451 -12.69 -2.64 -15.02
N LEU A 452 -12.46 -3.05 -16.28
CA LEU A 452 -13.12 -2.45 -17.44
C LEU A 452 -14.64 -2.67 -17.42
N LEU A 453 -15.09 -3.89 -17.11
CA LEU A 453 -16.52 -4.22 -17.03
C LEU A 453 -17.20 -3.44 -15.90
N SER A 454 -16.58 -3.34 -14.73
CA SER A 454 -17.08 -2.56 -13.60
C SER A 454 -17.29 -1.08 -13.98
N GLN A 455 -16.27 -0.45 -14.58
CA GLN A 455 -16.36 0.93 -15.05
C GLN A 455 -17.49 1.14 -16.07
N ARG A 456 -17.63 0.21 -17.03
CA ARG A 456 -18.67 0.27 -18.06
C ARG A 456 -20.07 0.02 -17.50
N LEU A 457 -20.21 -0.86 -16.51
CA LEU A 457 -21.49 -1.09 -15.82
C LEU A 457 -21.94 0.13 -15.01
N VAL A 458 -21.01 0.81 -14.34
CA VAL A 458 -21.29 2.09 -13.67
C VAL A 458 -21.72 3.16 -14.66
N ALA A 459 -21.05 3.25 -15.81
CA ALA A 459 -21.45 4.18 -16.88
C ALA A 459 -22.85 3.87 -17.41
N LEU A 460 -23.16 2.59 -17.68
CA LEU A 460 -24.48 2.16 -18.13
C LEU A 460 -25.56 2.42 -17.08
N TYR A 461 -25.27 2.21 -15.80
CA TYR A 461 -26.18 2.54 -14.71
C TYR A 461 -26.58 4.02 -14.73
N ARG A 462 -25.60 4.92 -14.93
CA ARG A 462 -25.86 6.37 -15.09
C ARG A 462 -26.68 6.69 -16.34
N SER A 463 -26.47 5.97 -17.44
CA SER A 463 -27.32 6.12 -18.64
C SER A 463 -28.78 5.77 -18.37
N PHE A 464 -29.04 4.72 -17.59
CA PHE A 464 -30.42 4.42 -17.19
C PHE A 464 -31.00 5.48 -16.24
N GLU A 465 -30.19 6.06 -15.34
CA GLU A 465 -30.63 7.20 -14.53
C GLU A 465 -30.98 8.42 -15.37
N ASP A 466 -30.23 8.69 -16.45
CA ASP A 466 -30.56 9.77 -17.39
C ASP A 466 -31.90 9.52 -18.10
N VAL A 467 -32.14 8.28 -18.55
CA VAL A 467 -33.45 7.89 -19.12
C VAL A 467 -34.58 8.08 -18.10
N GLU A 468 -34.38 7.69 -16.83
CA GLU A 468 -35.36 7.96 -15.77
C GLU A 468 -35.56 9.45 -15.52
N LYS A 469 -34.50 10.26 -15.58
CA LYS A 469 -34.59 11.70 -15.41
C LYS A 469 -35.38 12.36 -16.54
N ARG A 470 -35.18 11.91 -17.77
CA ARG A 470 -35.82 12.46 -18.97
C ARG A 470 -37.30 12.09 -19.08
N PHE A 471 -37.66 10.86 -18.71
CA PHE A 471 -38.98 10.31 -19.03
C PHE A 471 -39.68 9.60 -17.86
N GLY A 472 -39.05 9.51 -16.70
CA GLY A 472 -39.45 8.57 -15.64
C GLY A 472 -40.83 8.81 -15.04
N ASP A 473 -41.44 9.99 -15.19
CA ASP A 473 -42.81 10.27 -14.73
C ASP A 473 -43.88 10.06 -15.82
N GLU A 474 -43.47 9.79 -17.05
CA GLU A 474 -44.41 9.52 -18.14
C GLU A 474 -45.21 8.24 -17.84
N PRO A 475 -46.52 8.23 -18.13
CA PRO A 475 -47.33 7.03 -17.99
C PRO A 475 -46.91 5.99 -19.04
N LEU A 476 -46.91 4.73 -18.65
CA LEU A 476 -46.61 3.60 -19.52
C LEU A 476 -47.60 2.47 -19.25
N MET A 477 -48.06 1.79 -20.30
CA MET A 477 -48.94 0.64 -20.12
C MET A 477 -48.14 -0.56 -19.58
N GLY A 478 -48.44 -0.97 -18.34
CA GLY A 478 -47.90 -2.18 -17.76
C GLY A 478 -48.36 -3.41 -18.56
N ARG A 479 -47.48 -4.40 -18.73
CA ARG A 479 -47.82 -5.65 -19.40
C ARG A 479 -47.45 -6.86 -18.57
N THR A 480 -48.42 -7.75 -18.37
CA THR A 480 -48.22 -9.03 -17.68
C THR A 480 -48.64 -10.14 -18.63
N ARG A 481 -47.78 -11.14 -18.83
CA ARG A 481 -48.00 -12.22 -19.83
C ARG A 481 -48.37 -11.68 -21.23
N MET A 482 -47.71 -10.60 -21.66
CA MET A 482 -47.97 -9.86 -22.91
C MET A 482 -49.33 -9.17 -23.03
N GLN A 483 -50.15 -9.14 -21.97
CA GLN A 483 -51.45 -8.46 -21.96
C GLN A 483 -51.35 -7.12 -21.25
N ALA A 484 -52.15 -6.14 -21.68
CA ALA A 484 -52.29 -4.85 -20.99
C ALA A 484 -52.78 -5.06 -19.55
N ALA A 485 -52.13 -4.39 -18.60
CA ALA A 485 -52.42 -4.48 -17.17
C ALA A 485 -52.65 -3.07 -16.59
N THR A 486 -52.35 -2.85 -15.31
CA THR A 486 -52.40 -1.52 -14.71
C THR A 486 -51.32 -0.62 -15.29
N LYS A 487 -51.63 0.68 -15.47
CA LYS A 487 -50.64 1.68 -15.87
C LYS A 487 -49.54 1.78 -14.81
N ILE A 488 -48.31 1.90 -15.28
CA ILE A 488 -47.11 2.15 -14.47
C ILE A 488 -46.49 3.46 -14.94
N LYS A 489 -45.44 3.91 -14.27
CA LYS A 489 -44.55 4.95 -14.80
C LYS A 489 -43.42 4.32 -15.59
N VAL A 490 -42.83 5.08 -16.51
CA VAL A 490 -41.60 4.66 -17.21
C VAL A 490 -40.51 4.26 -16.22
N ARG A 491 -40.32 5.00 -15.12
CA ARG A 491 -39.30 4.66 -14.10
C ARG A 491 -39.49 3.24 -13.54
N ASP A 492 -40.74 2.78 -13.37
CA ASP A 492 -41.01 1.46 -12.82
C ASP A 492 -40.51 0.36 -13.77
N ARG A 493 -40.53 0.62 -15.09
CA ARG A 493 -39.93 -0.26 -16.10
C ARG A 493 -38.40 -0.14 -16.11
N VAL A 494 -37.86 1.07 -16.17
CA VAL A 494 -36.41 1.30 -16.29
C VAL A 494 -35.65 0.75 -15.07
N GLN A 495 -36.22 0.86 -13.87
CA GLN A 495 -35.63 0.29 -12.66
C GLN A 495 -35.41 -1.23 -12.74
N THR A 496 -36.27 -1.95 -13.47
CA THR A 496 -36.08 -3.40 -13.69
C THR A 496 -34.90 -3.73 -14.61
N TRP A 497 -34.38 -2.74 -15.36
CA TRP A 497 -33.15 -2.84 -16.15
C TRP A 497 -31.94 -2.37 -15.34
N ARG A 498 -32.10 -1.28 -14.59
CA ARG A 498 -31.01 -0.59 -13.87
C ARG A 498 -30.59 -1.28 -12.58
N LEU A 499 -31.54 -1.61 -11.70
CA LEU A 499 -31.23 -2.09 -10.34
C LEU A 499 -30.35 -3.35 -10.32
N PRO A 500 -30.56 -4.36 -11.19
CA PRO A 500 -29.69 -5.54 -11.22
C PRO A 500 -28.22 -5.24 -11.54
N LEU A 501 -27.89 -4.09 -12.14
CA LEU A 501 -26.49 -3.71 -12.41
C LEU A 501 -25.69 -3.49 -11.11
N ASN A 502 -26.32 -2.94 -10.06
CA ASN A 502 -25.67 -2.79 -8.75
C ASN A 502 -25.41 -4.16 -8.12
N ASP A 503 -26.37 -5.08 -8.23
CA ASP A 503 -26.17 -6.45 -7.74
C ASP A 503 -25.04 -7.15 -8.52
N HIS A 504 -24.91 -6.89 -9.83
CA HIS A 504 -23.81 -7.42 -10.63
C HIS A 504 -22.46 -6.81 -10.24
N LEU A 505 -22.40 -5.52 -9.90
CA LEU A 505 -21.19 -4.89 -9.36
C LEU A 505 -20.78 -5.51 -8.02
N ALA A 506 -21.76 -5.77 -7.13
CA ALA A 506 -21.53 -6.47 -5.86
C ALA A 506 -21.04 -7.91 -6.09
N ARG A 507 -21.72 -8.68 -6.95
CA ARG A 507 -21.31 -10.05 -7.34
C ARG A 507 -19.89 -10.07 -7.89
N LEU A 508 -19.54 -9.12 -8.75
CA LEU A 508 -18.18 -9.00 -9.28
C LEU A 508 -17.20 -8.76 -8.12
N SER A 509 -17.43 -7.77 -7.27
CA SER A 509 -16.57 -7.51 -6.11
C SER A 509 -16.37 -8.75 -5.21
N GLU A 510 -17.43 -9.53 -5.00
CA GLU A 510 -17.40 -10.73 -4.18
C GLU A 510 -16.65 -11.89 -4.83
N LEU A 511 -16.77 -12.08 -6.15
CA LEU A 511 -16.14 -13.20 -6.87
C LEU A 511 -14.67 -12.98 -7.20
N ARG A 512 -14.23 -11.72 -7.34
CA ARG A 512 -12.85 -11.38 -7.77
C ARG A 512 -11.77 -12.15 -7.00
N PRO A 513 -11.77 -12.22 -5.65
CA PRO A 513 -10.75 -12.95 -4.91
C PRO A 513 -10.67 -14.46 -5.20
N ARG A 514 -11.76 -15.07 -5.71
CA ARG A 514 -11.83 -16.51 -6.00
C ARG A 514 -11.28 -16.90 -7.37
N VAL A 515 -11.17 -15.96 -8.29
CA VAL A 515 -10.71 -16.18 -9.68
C VAL A 515 -9.47 -15.36 -10.04
N GLU A 516 -9.29 -14.17 -9.44
CA GLU A 516 -8.10 -13.30 -9.63
C GLU A 516 -6.97 -13.74 -8.68
N LYS A 517 -6.55 -14.99 -8.80
CA LYS A 517 -5.56 -15.64 -7.93
C LYS A 517 -4.41 -16.24 -8.73
N VAL A 518 -3.22 -16.26 -8.15
CA VAL A 518 -2.01 -16.75 -8.82
C VAL A 518 -2.07 -18.27 -9.03
N GLN A 519 -1.56 -18.79 -10.14
CA GLN A 519 -1.40 -20.22 -10.40
C GLN A 519 0.07 -20.59 -10.40
N ILE A 520 0.56 -21.14 -9.28
CA ILE A 520 1.91 -21.72 -9.16
C ILE A 520 1.78 -23.08 -8.48
N GLY A 521 2.13 -24.14 -9.20
CA GLY A 521 1.99 -25.52 -8.77
C GLY A 521 3.11 -26.46 -9.18
N GLY A 522 3.92 -26.09 -10.18
CA GLY A 522 4.90 -27.00 -10.77
C GLY A 522 4.23 -28.17 -11.49
N ALA A 523 4.98 -29.20 -11.86
CA ALA A 523 4.54 -30.25 -12.78
C ALA A 523 3.18 -30.90 -12.43
N SER A 524 2.92 -31.16 -11.14
CA SER A 524 1.72 -31.85 -10.65
C SER A 524 1.02 -31.12 -9.50
N GLY A 525 1.25 -29.82 -9.35
CA GLY A 525 0.59 -29.02 -8.31
C GLY A 525 1.15 -29.21 -6.89
N ASP A 526 2.30 -29.86 -6.74
CA ASP A 526 2.95 -30.14 -5.44
C ASP A 526 4.00 -29.10 -5.03
N ARG A 527 4.36 -28.17 -5.93
CA ARG A 527 5.40 -27.14 -5.75
C ARG A 527 6.77 -27.69 -5.31
N LYS A 528 7.03 -28.99 -5.47
CA LYS A 528 8.23 -29.65 -4.91
C LYS A 528 9.53 -29.06 -5.46
N ALA A 529 9.52 -28.64 -6.72
CA ALA A 529 10.65 -28.00 -7.37
C ALA A 529 11.04 -26.63 -6.76
N LEU A 530 10.15 -26.00 -5.99
CA LEU A 530 10.41 -24.76 -5.25
C LEU A 530 10.90 -25.01 -3.81
N GLY A 531 10.94 -26.28 -3.38
CA GLY A 531 11.43 -26.68 -2.06
C GLY A 531 10.64 -26.09 -0.90
N GLN A 532 11.31 -25.89 0.23
CA GLN A 532 10.71 -25.33 1.45
C GLN A 532 10.24 -23.87 1.32
N LYS A 533 10.63 -23.17 0.25
CA LYS A 533 10.28 -21.78 -0.02
C LYS A 533 8.99 -21.63 -0.83
N ALA A 534 8.35 -22.73 -1.23
CA ALA A 534 7.19 -22.75 -2.12
C ALA A 534 6.10 -21.74 -1.76
N ASP A 535 5.57 -21.79 -0.54
CA ASP A 535 4.44 -20.93 -0.13
C ASP A 535 4.82 -19.45 -0.11
N ARG A 536 6.05 -19.14 0.28
CA ARG A 536 6.60 -17.79 0.23
C ARG A 536 6.72 -17.28 -1.21
N VAL A 537 7.28 -18.10 -2.11
CA VAL A 537 7.42 -17.75 -3.52
C VAL A 537 6.04 -17.48 -4.14
N VAL A 538 5.03 -18.30 -3.82
CA VAL A 538 3.66 -18.06 -4.27
C VAL A 538 3.08 -16.76 -3.72
N ALA A 539 3.27 -16.48 -2.43
CA ALA A 539 2.80 -15.24 -1.82
C ALA A 539 3.48 -13.98 -2.40
N GLU A 540 4.80 -14.04 -2.66
CA GLU A 540 5.55 -12.93 -3.25
C GLU A 540 5.17 -12.71 -4.72
N ILE A 541 5.03 -13.77 -5.53
CA ILE A 541 4.53 -13.66 -6.91
C ILE A 541 3.11 -13.10 -6.92
N ALA A 542 2.23 -13.57 -6.04
CA ALA A 542 0.86 -13.06 -5.92
C ALA A 542 0.86 -11.55 -5.60
N ALA A 543 1.68 -11.12 -4.63
CA ALA A 543 1.80 -9.72 -4.27
C ALA A 543 2.35 -8.86 -5.44
N ALA A 544 3.43 -9.30 -6.08
CA ALA A 544 4.03 -8.60 -7.22
C ALA A 544 3.04 -8.45 -8.39
N LEU A 545 2.28 -9.51 -8.67
CA LEU A 545 1.28 -9.51 -9.73
C LEU A 545 -0.05 -8.89 -9.33
N ARG A 546 -0.24 -8.47 -8.07
CA ARG A 546 -1.53 -8.00 -7.50
C ARG A 546 -2.66 -9.00 -7.77
N LEU A 547 -2.42 -10.26 -7.42
CA LEU A 547 -3.38 -11.36 -7.43
C LEU A 547 -3.49 -11.95 -6.02
N ALA A 548 -4.56 -12.69 -5.74
CA ALA A 548 -4.69 -13.41 -4.48
C ALA A 548 -3.69 -14.59 -4.42
N PRO A 549 -3.05 -14.86 -3.27
CA PRO A 549 -2.21 -16.04 -3.08
C PRO A 549 -3.08 -17.31 -3.03
N THR A 550 -2.46 -18.46 -3.24
CA THR A 550 -3.15 -19.75 -3.21
C THR A 550 -2.49 -20.75 -2.28
N ASP A 551 -3.28 -21.36 -1.40
CA ASP A 551 -2.80 -22.42 -0.50
C ASP A 551 -2.41 -23.68 -1.29
N LYS A 552 -3.12 -23.94 -2.40
CA LYS A 552 -2.87 -25.07 -3.30
C LYS A 552 -3.01 -24.62 -4.76
N ALA A 553 -2.23 -25.26 -5.63
CA ALA A 553 -2.41 -25.12 -7.08
C ALA A 553 -3.84 -25.52 -7.49
N TRP A 554 -4.44 -24.73 -8.37
CA TRP A 554 -5.81 -24.88 -8.85
C TRP A 554 -5.88 -25.36 -10.31
N HIS A 555 -4.89 -26.17 -10.72
CA HIS A 555 -4.80 -26.73 -12.08
C HIS A 555 -6.09 -27.41 -12.52
N ALA A 556 -6.71 -28.20 -11.63
CA ALA A 556 -7.94 -28.95 -11.88
C ALA A 556 -9.17 -28.40 -11.11
N THR A 557 -9.01 -27.40 -10.24
CA THR A 557 -10.13 -26.80 -9.49
C THR A 557 -10.59 -25.51 -10.18
N ARG A 558 -11.57 -25.66 -11.08
CA ARG A 558 -11.99 -24.59 -12.03
C ARG A 558 -13.29 -23.89 -11.62
N ASP A 559 -13.72 -24.07 -10.38
CA ASP A 559 -14.95 -23.51 -9.82
C ASP A 559 -15.00 -21.97 -9.96
N GLY A 560 -13.91 -21.26 -9.65
CA GLY A 560 -13.85 -19.81 -9.81
C GLY A 560 -13.95 -19.33 -11.28
N VAL A 561 -13.41 -20.11 -12.22
CA VAL A 561 -13.49 -19.79 -13.66
C VAL A 561 -14.93 -19.99 -14.17
N ALA A 562 -15.59 -21.06 -13.74
CA ALA A 562 -16.99 -21.30 -14.05
C ALA A 562 -17.92 -20.27 -13.38
N GLU A 563 -17.63 -19.85 -12.14
CA GLU A 563 -18.35 -18.77 -11.45
C GLU A 563 -18.27 -17.45 -12.24
N TYR A 564 -17.08 -17.10 -12.75
CA TYR A 564 -16.90 -15.91 -13.60
C TYR A 564 -17.72 -16.00 -14.89
N ALA A 565 -17.76 -17.17 -15.55
CA ALA A 565 -18.61 -17.38 -16.73
C ALA A 565 -20.11 -17.22 -16.41
N GLY A 566 -20.54 -17.72 -15.25
CA GLY A 566 -21.90 -17.52 -14.74
C GLY A 566 -22.22 -16.03 -14.56
N TYR A 567 -21.30 -15.27 -13.96
CA TYR A 567 -21.41 -13.81 -13.84
C TYR A 567 -21.59 -13.12 -15.20
N LEU A 568 -20.77 -13.45 -16.20
CA LEU A 568 -20.89 -12.90 -17.56
C LEU A 568 -22.27 -13.18 -18.17
N SER A 569 -22.80 -14.39 -17.98
CA SER A 569 -24.15 -14.77 -18.42
C SER A 569 -25.24 -13.99 -17.69
N LEU A 570 -25.09 -13.70 -16.39
CA LEU A 570 -26.06 -12.92 -15.63
C LEU A 570 -26.11 -11.47 -16.10
N VAL A 571 -24.95 -10.84 -16.33
CA VAL A 571 -24.87 -9.47 -16.84
C VAL A 571 -25.51 -9.38 -18.22
N SER A 572 -25.04 -10.20 -19.16
CA SER A 572 -25.59 -10.23 -20.52
C SER A 572 -27.09 -10.59 -20.53
N GLY A 573 -27.56 -11.48 -19.66
CA GLY A 573 -28.98 -11.81 -19.47
C GLY A 573 -29.84 -10.62 -19.05
N THR A 574 -29.38 -9.81 -18.08
CA THR A 574 -30.06 -8.55 -17.70
C THR A 574 -30.18 -7.60 -18.90
N LEU A 575 -29.13 -7.48 -19.70
CA LEU A 575 -29.14 -6.63 -20.90
C LEU A 575 -30.00 -7.21 -22.02
N GLY A 576 -30.09 -8.54 -22.14
CA GLY A 576 -31.01 -9.21 -23.04
C GLY A 576 -32.47 -8.91 -22.70
N LYS A 577 -32.82 -8.86 -21.41
CA LYS A 577 -34.16 -8.43 -20.97
C LYS A 577 -34.45 -6.99 -21.39
N PHE A 578 -33.50 -6.07 -21.19
CA PHE A 578 -33.61 -4.70 -21.67
C PHE A 578 -33.83 -4.65 -23.19
N GLY A 579 -33.02 -5.38 -23.96
CA GLY A 579 -33.19 -5.51 -25.42
C GLY A 579 -34.56 -6.05 -25.82
N GLN A 580 -35.05 -7.08 -25.14
CA GLN A 580 -36.36 -7.67 -25.42
C GLN A 580 -37.51 -6.70 -25.19
N ASP A 581 -37.44 -5.91 -24.12
CA ASP A 581 -38.43 -4.87 -23.83
C ASP A 581 -38.40 -3.78 -24.90
N VAL A 582 -37.22 -3.28 -25.26
CA VAL A 582 -37.06 -2.25 -26.30
C VAL A 582 -37.60 -2.76 -27.64
N ALA A 583 -37.27 -3.99 -28.03
CA ALA A 583 -37.77 -4.58 -29.28
C ALA A 583 -39.31 -4.61 -29.33
N LEU A 584 -39.97 -5.03 -28.24
CA LEU A 584 -41.43 -5.05 -28.15
C LEU A 584 -42.03 -3.64 -28.13
N MET A 585 -41.42 -2.71 -27.41
CA MET A 585 -41.91 -1.34 -27.29
C MET A 585 -41.77 -0.55 -28.60
N THR A 586 -40.80 -0.90 -29.46
CA THR A 586 -40.65 -0.31 -30.80
C THR A 586 -41.63 -0.87 -31.85
N GLN A 587 -42.40 -1.90 -31.52
CA GLN A 587 -43.31 -2.53 -32.46
C GLN A 587 -44.37 -1.54 -32.97
N GLN A 588 -44.61 -1.53 -34.28
CA GLN A 588 -45.67 -0.73 -34.90
C GLN A 588 -47.03 -1.06 -34.26
N GLY A 589 -47.80 -0.03 -33.89
CA GLY A 589 -49.06 -0.18 -33.15
C GLY A 589 -48.90 -0.26 -31.62
N ILE A 590 -47.67 -0.36 -31.10
CA ILE A 590 -47.34 -0.15 -29.68
C ILE A 590 -46.61 1.18 -29.53
N GLU A 591 -45.45 1.33 -30.18
CA GLU A 591 -44.69 2.59 -30.31
C GLU A 591 -44.46 3.34 -28.97
N GLU A 592 -44.29 2.58 -27.89
CA GLU A 592 -44.06 3.10 -26.53
C GLU A 592 -42.61 3.53 -26.30
N ILE A 593 -41.70 3.26 -27.24
CA ILE A 593 -40.35 3.79 -27.29
C ILE A 593 -39.97 4.15 -28.73
N THR A 594 -39.33 5.31 -28.92
CA THR A 594 -38.80 5.74 -30.21
C THR A 594 -37.30 5.98 -30.10
N LEU A 595 -36.55 5.44 -31.08
CA LEU A 595 -35.09 5.54 -31.13
C LEU A 595 -34.65 6.40 -32.33
N SER A 596 -33.66 7.27 -32.11
CA SER A 596 -32.92 7.96 -33.16
C SER A 596 -31.84 7.03 -33.75
N GLY A 597 -31.65 7.06 -35.07
CA GLY A 597 -30.63 6.25 -35.74
C GLY A 597 -30.89 4.73 -35.70
N GLY A 598 -31.84 4.26 -36.51
CA GLY A 598 -32.10 2.82 -36.75
C GLY A 598 -31.61 2.37 -38.13
N GLY A 599 -31.33 1.08 -38.29
CA GLY A 599 -30.99 0.49 -39.59
C GLY A 599 -32.16 0.65 -40.56
N GLY A 600 -32.00 1.52 -41.56
CA GLY A 600 -33.01 1.76 -42.59
C GLY A 600 -33.14 0.55 -43.52
N SER A 601 -34.37 0.26 -43.95
CA SER A 601 -34.60 -0.72 -45.02
C SER A 601 -34.46 -0.05 -46.37
N SER A 602 -33.64 -0.64 -47.26
CA SER A 602 -33.50 -0.19 -48.65
C SER A 602 -34.80 -0.30 -49.47
N ALA A 603 -35.77 -1.11 -49.00
CA ALA A 603 -37.05 -1.32 -49.67
C ALA A 603 -38.22 -0.53 -49.07
N MET A 604 -38.11 -0.06 -47.82
CA MET A 604 -39.20 0.60 -47.10
C MET A 604 -38.67 1.79 -46.27
N PRO A 605 -38.82 3.04 -46.74
CA PRO A 605 -38.28 4.23 -46.08
C PRO A 605 -38.75 4.47 -44.64
N HIS A 606 -39.93 3.95 -44.27
CA HIS A 606 -40.52 4.09 -42.93
C HIS A 606 -40.16 2.94 -41.97
N LYS A 607 -39.46 1.89 -42.44
CA LYS A 607 -39.11 0.71 -41.63
C LYS A 607 -37.80 0.94 -40.88
N LYS A 608 -37.89 1.05 -39.55
CA LYS A 608 -36.75 1.12 -38.63
C LYS A 608 -36.70 -0.15 -37.79
N ASN A 609 -35.64 -0.96 -37.95
CA ASN A 609 -35.49 -2.19 -37.18
C ASN A 609 -34.69 -1.92 -35.88
N PRO A 610 -35.08 -2.49 -34.72
CA PRO A 610 -34.38 -2.30 -33.46
C PRO A 610 -33.15 -3.23 -33.35
N VAL A 611 -32.22 -3.12 -34.32
CA VAL A 611 -31.07 -4.04 -34.48
C VAL A 611 -30.21 -4.13 -33.21
N GLY A 612 -29.99 -3.01 -32.52
CA GLY A 612 -29.27 -3.01 -31.24
C GLY A 612 -29.96 -3.85 -30.16
N ALA A 613 -31.29 -3.77 -30.09
CA ALA A 613 -32.10 -4.49 -29.12
C ALA A 613 -32.10 -6.01 -29.41
N GLU A 614 -32.22 -6.38 -30.69
CA GLU A 614 -32.08 -7.77 -31.16
C GLU A 614 -30.68 -8.34 -30.86
N LEU A 615 -29.63 -7.53 -31.03
CA LEU A 615 -28.26 -7.91 -30.71
C LEU A 615 -28.08 -8.18 -29.21
N LEU A 616 -28.68 -7.37 -28.31
CA LEU A 616 -28.63 -7.63 -26.87
C LEU A 616 -29.24 -8.99 -26.51
N VAL A 617 -30.39 -9.33 -27.09
CA VAL A 617 -31.03 -10.64 -26.90
C VAL A 617 -30.15 -11.76 -27.42
N THR A 618 -29.55 -11.58 -28.60
CA THR A 618 -28.65 -12.57 -29.22
C THR A 618 -27.43 -12.84 -28.34
N LEU A 619 -26.75 -11.80 -27.84
CA LEU A 619 -25.57 -11.93 -26.98
C LEU A 619 -25.91 -12.57 -25.63
N ALA A 620 -27.07 -12.26 -25.07
CA ALA A 620 -27.57 -12.89 -23.84
C ALA A 620 -27.78 -14.39 -24.02
N GLN A 621 -28.43 -14.80 -25.12
CA GLN A 621 -28.67 -16.21 -25.44
C GLN A 621 -27.37 -16.95 -25.74
N PHE A 622 -26.44 -16.31 -26.46
CA PHE A 622 -25.11 -16.87 -26.70
C PHE A 622 -24.41 -17.21 -25.39
N ASN A 623 -24.28 -16.25 -24.46
CA ASN A 623 -23.64 -16.50 -23.18
C ASN A 623 -24.36 -17.57 -22.34
N ALA A 624 -25.69 -17.58 -22.34
CA ALA A 624 -26.46 -18.58 -21.62
C ALA A 624 -26.18 -20.02 -22.11
N VAL A 625 -25.99 -20.22 -23.42
CA VAL A 625 -25.60 -21.51 -23.99
C VAL A 625 -24.17 -21.87 -23.57
N GLN A 626 -23.25 -20.91 -23.63
CA GLN A 626 -21.84 -21.14 -23.31
C GLN A 626 -21.60 -21.51 -21.83
N VAL A 627 -22.47 -21.11 -20.89
CA VAL A 627 -22.39 -21.54 -19.48
C VAL A 627 -22.36 -23.06 -19.36
N SER A 628 -23.14 -23.78 -20.17
CA SER A 628 -23.13 -25.25 -20.14
C SER A 628 -21.76 -25.82 -20.51
N ALA A 629 -21.08 -25.23 -21.50
CA ALA A 629 -19.74 -25.66 -21.88
C ALA A 629 -18.72 -25.37 -20.77
N MET A 630 -18.83 -24.23 -20.08
CA MET A 630 -17.98 -23.90 -18.93
C MET A 630 -18.23 -24.81 -17.73
N HIS A 631 -19.46 -25.28 -17.50
CA HIS A 631 -19.69 -26.30 -16.46
C HIS A 631 -19.12 -27.67 -16.84
N HIS A 632 -19.16 -28.04 -18.12
CA HIS A 632 -18.50 -29.25 -18.59
C HIS A 632 -16.97 -29.18 -18.45
N SER A 633 -16.38 -27.99 -18.60
CA SER A 633 -14.93 -27.80 -18.43
C SER A 633 -14.45 -27.84 -16.97
N VAL A 634 -15.34 -27.86 -15.97
CA VAL A 634 -14.95 -28.07 -14.56
C VAL A 634 -14.45 -29.49 -14.32
N VAL A 635 -14.84 -30.45 -15.17
CA VAL A 635 -14.49 -31.87 -15.01
C VAL A 635 -13.10 -32.13 -15.59
N HIS A 636 -12.06 -31.83 -14.81
CA HIS A 636 -10.68 -32.18 -15.12
C HIS A 636 -10.34 -33.59 -14.65
N GLU A 637 -9.66 -34.39 -15.49
CA GLU A 637 -9.05 -35.63 -15.05
C GLU A 637 -7.76 -35.40 -14.25
N GLN A 638 -7.66 -36.00 -13.06
CA GLN A 638 -6.50 -35.97 -12.17
C GLN A 638 -5.95 -34.53 -11.95
N GLU A 639 -4.63 -34.32 -12.00
CA GLU A 639 -3.99 -33.02 -11.73
C GLU A 639 -4.07 -32.02 -12.89
N ARG A 640 -4.34 -32.45 -14.13
CA ARG A 640 -4.47 -31.57 -15.31
C ARG A 640 -5.19 -32.27 -16.47
N SER A 641 -6.25 -31.66 -16.97
CA SER A 641 -6.90 -32.09 -18.21
C SER A 641 -6.39 -31.30 -19.42
N GLY A 642 -6.07 -31.98 -20.52
CA GLY A 642 -5.87 -31.31 -21.81
C GLY A 642 -7.20 -30.91 -22.46
N LYS A 643 -8.27 -31.68 -22.25
CA LYS A 643 -9.55 -31.53 -22.95
C LYS A 643 -10.43 -30.48 -22.30
N ALA A 644 -10.61 -30.59 -20.98
CA ALA A 644 -11.44 -29.68 -20.21
C ALA A 644 -10.82 -28.27 -20.19
N TRP A 645 -9.50 -28.18 -20.01
CA TRP A 645 -8.77 -26.91 -20.05
C TRP A 645 -8.85 -26.20 -21.41
N THR A 646 -8.66 -26.93 -22.52
CA THR A 646 -8.79 -26.35 -23.87
C THR A 646 -10.20 -25.84 -24.15
N LEU A 647 -11.24 -26.50 -23.61
CA LEU A 647 -12.62 -26.04 -23.74
C LEU A 647 -12.82 -24.65 -23.10
N GLU A 648 -12.17 -24.37 -21.97
CA GLU A 648 -12.20 -23.04 -21.33
C GLU A 648 -11.66 -21.97 -22.27
N TRP A 649 -10.54 -22.23 -22.95
CA TRP A 649 -9.89 -21.29 -23.86
C TRP A 649 -10.77 -20.92 -25.06
N MET A 650 -11.55 -21.87 -25.55
CA MET A 650 -12.47 -21.66 -26.67
C MET A 650 -13.68 -20.80 -26.28
N VAL A 651 -14.13 -20.93 -25.03
CA VAL A 651 -15.44 -20.45 -24.60
C VAL A 651 -15.35 -19.13 -23.84
N LEU A 652 -14.51 -19.06 -22.81
CA LEU A 652 -14.49 -17.95 -21.86
C LEU A 652 -14.16 -16.59 -22.51
N PRO A 653 -13.15 -16.48 -23.41
CA PRO A 653 -12.87 -15.20 -24.07
C PRO A 653 -14.04 -14.69 -24.91
N GLN A 654 -14.76 -15.59 -25.59
CA GLN A 654 -15.94 -15.23 -26.38
C GLN A 654 -17.08 -14.71 -25.49
N MET A 655 -17.28 -15.34 -24.33
CA MET A 655 -18.28 -14.88 -23.37
C MET A 655 -17.97 -13.48 -22.84
N LEU A 656 -16.69 -13.22 -22.55
CA LEU A 656 -16.23 -11.92 -22.08
C LEU A 656 -16.48 -10.83 -23.13
N MET A 657 -16.09 -11.09 -24.39
CA MET A 657 -16.31 -10.17 -25.51
C MET A 657 -17.80 -9.90 -25.75
N ALA A 658 -18.64 -10.95 -25.67
CA ALA A 658 -20.09 -10.81 -25.82
C ALA A 658 -20.70 -9.91 -24.74
N THR A 659 -20.30 -10.10 -23.47
CA THR A 659 -20.74 -9.23 -22.35
C THR A 659 -20.27 -7.79 -22.54
N ALA A 660 -18.99 -7.59 -22.87
CA ALA A 660 -18.44 -6.25 -23.11
C ALA A 660 -19.15 -5.54 -24.26
N ARG A 661 -19.49 -6.26 -25.34
CA ARG A 661 -20.27 -5.72 -26.45
C ARG A 661 -21.70 -5.41 -26.05
N ALA A 662 -22.35 -6.27 -25.27
CA ALA A 662 -23.72 -6.04 -24.78
C ALA A 662 -23.80 -4.75 -23.95
N ILE A 663 -22.85 -4.49 -23.05
CA ILE A 663 -22.82 -3.25 -22.26
C ILE A 663 -22.69 -2.03 -23.17
N ALA A 664 -21.78 -2.06 -24.15
CA ALA A 664 -21.57 -0.97 -25.09
C ALA A 664 -22.83 -0.68 -25.94
N VAL A 665 -23.49 -1.73 -26.44
CA VAL A 665 -24.74 -1.58 -27.22
C VAL A 665 -25.87 -1.03 -26.34
N ALA A 666 -26.00 -1.51 -25.11
CA ALA A 666 -27.02 -0.99 -24.19
C ALA A 666 -26.84 0.51 -23.91
N HIS A 667 -25.60 0.95 -23.75
CA HIS A 667 -25.27 2.37 -23.60
C HIS A 667 -25.72 3.19 -24.82
N THR A 668 -25.35 2.76 -26.03
CA THR A 668 -25.78 3.41 -27.28
C THR A 668 -27.30 3.44 -27.42
N ILE A 669 -28.01 2.38 -27.04
CA ILE A 669 -29.48 2.40 -27.07
C ILE A 669 -30.02 3.48 -26.13
N CYS A 670 -29.55 3.57 -24.89
CA CYS A 670 -29.99 4.60 -23.95
C CYS A 670 -29.80 6.02 -24.50
N GLU A 671 -28.65 6.30 -25.15
CA GLU A 671 -28.38 7.60 -25.78
C GLU A 671 -29.33 7.89 -26.95
N SER A 672 -29.74 6.86 -27.69
CA SER A 672 -30.64 6.97 -28.84
C SER A 672 -32.13 7.10 -28.50
N ILE A 673 -32.54 7.00 -27.23
CA ILE A 673 -33.95 7.11 -26.87
C ILE A 673 -34.42 8.56 -27.07
N ASP A 674 -35.30 8.78 -28.05
CA ASP A 674 -35.94 10.08 -28.30
C ASP A 674 -37.18 10.26 -27.42
N HIS A 675 -37.94 9.18 -27.21
CA HIS A 675 -39.15 9.16 -26.41
C HIS A 675 -39.40 7.77 -25.80
N ILE A 676 -39.97 7.72 -24.59
CA ILE A 676 -40.52 6.52 -23.96
C ILE A 676 -41.76 6.90 -23.14
N GLY A 677 -42.86 6.17 -23.31
CA GLY A 677 -44.16 6.46 -22.68
C GLY A 677 -45.35 6.00 -23.52
N SER A 678 -46.54 5.98 -22.93
CA SER A 678 -47.78 5.79 -23.69
C SER A 678 -48.05 7.00 -24.56
N VAL A 679 -48.28 6.78 -25.85
CA VAL A 679 -48.77 7.83 -26.75
C VAL A 679 -50.11 8.35 -26.21
N GLN A 680 -50.21 9.66 -25.96
CA GLN A 680 -51.48 10.29 -25.58
C GLN A 680 -52.46 10.16 -26.74
N SER A 681 -53.55 9.42 -26.52
CA SER A 681 -54.70 9.34 -27.42
C SER A 681 -55.55 10.59 -27.36
#